data_AF-A0A3D2UP52-F1
#
_entry.id   AF-A0A3D2UP52-F1
#
_cell.length_a   1.000
_cell.length_b   1.000
_cell.length_c   1.000
_cell.angle_alpha   90.00
_cell.angle_beta   90.00
_cell.angle_gamma   90.00
#
_symmetry.space_group_name_H-M   'P 1'
#
loop_
_entity.id
_entity.type
_entity.pdbx_description
1 polymer ?
#
loop_
_entity_poly.entity_id
_entity_poly.type
_entity_poly.pdbx_seq_one_letter_code
_entity_poly.pdbx_strand_id
1 'polypeptide(L)'
;VAKNISSQQLSRLTLPEVEAVVQLVSKIMPAGNVPGMILSGLARLPGRKIPIQKLKQDVNALFSGVEQVLDQAVYGAFFAGPAAVLWAYQNLLKLAGKDPESAFPEGAWQFYVDYALREDTARHANETHGFDTLLKQNNIYLNEVDRLTAWVMASVNCLHQYHALLQNEWMERVSIALLEDALHAVPEQTQTARRLFRDWELVRPYRREDDGANVDYPTYRRLKFDDFLQTKLQILPPNVYEAWQKKLNQIIEQELSAYQSQMSILAYLDPGHYGEIRIPFNISDAQIGIIHNNSYYLIPACEPGTNNPLSVLTARAQIMALLNDTSAMQAQLLSLAKVKRSALAHLRSKLNPMLVTELDNLRFAPILISTDRRARELPLSELRQTERGIGSHAMTIFDTGQTIVFDQSHIFFDGVWGSVLSEIMTNEALSWARYLSLLPSPTPADYSIYAPLALQLNEEDLFLVSQSPHVLPEAGAENDQLDLKAFFELRKQFKQRNDLIELTINDLLVLYRAIHAASYQPSQELLNEIDKLSETQPELSASLHQLVEEGSRTNPSILIPMDASLKSPRERVYPMNVEVPLVDLNLLALHAQTLKLLTAYETASGEDRAALFASFNHSQKVYLASLAGFGVFLSRAKEIASLGQSASVGAIKLLAHLPLPIQRLLDKIPERFEVLNNILKGREVFSNVGAVAPTSTLTRFMTAKDDNDQKLLAWSVITDSESVVKMNLRDFRPHVPQLFEIGRKDLAEIITQDYLNAYVNGANRFVQELSKITIASRETLAQGKIKIKQ
;
A
#
# COMPACT_ATOMS: atom_id res chain seq x y z
N VAL A 1 -28.70 -54.51 -0.72
CA VAL A 1 -29.39 -53.63 0.25
C VAL A 1 -28.32 -53.11 1.21
N ALA A 2 -28.22 -51.78 1.39
CA ALA A 2 -27.12 -51.01 2.01
C ALA A 2 -25.90 -50.68 1.11
N LYS A 3 -26.06 -49.65 0.27
CA LYS A 3 -25.00 -48.74 -0.23
C LYS A 3 -25.69 -47.61 -1.02
N ASN A 4 -25.87 -46.46 -0.37
CA ASN A 4 -26.19 -45.13 -0.90
C ASN A 4 -26.94 -44.33 0.18
N ILE A 5 -26.27 -44.02 1.29
CA ILE A 5 -26.62 -42.83 2.05
C ILE A 5 -25.72 -41.72 1.50
N SER A 6 -26.38 -40.68 1.03
CA SER A 6 -25.87 -39.68 0.10
C SER A 6 -24.86 -38.74 0.73
N SER A 7 -23.88 -38.35 -0.08
CA SER A 7 -23.02 -37.16 0.07
C SER A 7 -23.80 -35.85 0.36
N GLN A 8 -25.14 -35.86 0.23
CA GLN A 8 -26.04 -34.76 0.58
C GLN A 8 -26.28 -34.55 2.08
N GLN A 9 -25.90 -35.48 2.97
CA GLN A 9 -26.05 -35.28 4.43
C GLN A 9 -24.85 -34.60 5.10
N LEU A 10 -23.74 -34.39 4.38
CA LEU A 10 -22.53 -33.72 4.89
C LEU A 10 -22.47 -32.21 4.61
N SER A 11 -23.45 -31.68 3.86
CA SER A 11 -23.41 -30.34 3.29
C SER A 11 -24.72 -29.63 3.60
N ARG A 12 -24.64 -28.62 4.47
CA ARG A 12 -25.43 -27.38 4.51
C ARG A 12 -25.34 -26.80 5.92
N LEU A 13 -24.65 -25.66 6.04
CA LEU A 13 -25.06 -24.67 7.04
C LEU A 13 -26.52 -24.32 6.70
N THR A 14 -27.41 -24.31 7.69
CA THR A 14 -28.80 -23.96 7.40
C THR A 14 -28.85 -22.46 7.08
N LEU A 15 -29.45 -22.09 5.94
CA LEU A 15 -29.72 -20.69 5.53
C LEU A 15 -30.08 -19.73 6.70
N PRO A 16 -30.91 -20.14 7.68
CA PRO A 16 -31.24 -19.34 8.86
C PRO A 16 -30.05 -18.83 9.69
N GLU A 17 -29.00 -19.64 9.89
CA GLU A 17 -27.83 -19.26 10.69
C GLU A 17 -26.99 -18.19 9.97
N VAL A 18 -26.86 -18.33 8.64
CA VAL A 18 -26.17 -17.37 7.78
C VAL A 18 -26.97 -16.08 7.65
N GLU A 19 -28.29 -16.16 7.45
CA GLU A 19 -29.17 -14.99 7.38
C GLU A 19 -29.18 -14.19 8.68
N ALA A 20 -29.17 -14.85 9.84
CA ALA A 20 -29.09 -14.18 11.14
C ALA A 20 -27.78 -13.40 11.31
N VAL A 21 -26.65 -13.96 10.86
CA VAL A 21 -25.34 -13.28 10.88
C VAL A 21 -25.29 -12.16 9.83
N VAL A 22 -25.83 -12.36 8.64
CA VAL A 22 -25.93 -11.32 7.60
C VAL A 22 -26.82 -10.15 8.06
N GLN A 23 -27.90 -10.41 8.80
CA GLN A 23 -28.72 -9.37 9.44
C GLN A 23 -28.00 -8.64 10.59
N LEU A 24 -27.05 -9.30 11.26
CA LEU A 24 -26.20 -8.65 12.26
C LEU A 24 -25.17 -7.74 11.57
N VAL A 25 -24.57 -8.22 10.49
CA VAL A 25 -23.58 -7.52 9.66
C VAL A 25 -24.17 -6.29 8.95
N SER A 26 -25.39 -6.38 8.42
CA SER A 26 -26.04 -5.26 7.73
C SER A 26 -26.37 -4.06 8.65
N LYS A 27 -26.41 -4.28 9.97
CA LYS A 27 -26.56 -3.20 10.97
C LYS A 27 -25.26 -2.43 11.25
N ILE A 28 -24.11 -2.96 10.80
CA ILE A 28 -22.77 -2.42 11.05
C ILE A 28 -22.36 -1.40 9.95
N MET A 29 -23.03 -1.39 8.79
CA MET A 29 -22.69 -0.54 7.64
C MET A 29 -23.71 0.60 7.42
N PRO A 30 -23.45 1.83 7.90
CA PRO A 30 -24.22 3.00 7.48
C PRO A 30 -23.72 3.45 6.10
N ALA A 31 -24.41 3.03 5.04
CA ALA A 31 -24.09 3.43 3.68
C ALA A 31 -24.32 4.95 3.47
N GLY A 32 -23.32 5.66 2.94
CA GLY A 32 -23.45 6.97 2.29
C GLY A 32 -24.00 8.15 3.12
N ASN A 33 -24.30 7.95 4.40
CA ASN A 33 -24.90 8.96 5.27
C ASN A 33 -23.91 9.32 6.39
N VAL A 34 -23.09 10.34 6.13
CA VAL A 34 -22.05 10.85 7.05
C VAL A 34 -22.61 11.13 8.46
N PRO A 35 -23.79 11.75 8.64
CA PRO A 35 -24.48 11.82 9.93
C PRO A 35 -24.78 10.46 10.57
N GLY A 36 -25.38 9.52 9.84
CA GLY A 36 -25.68 8.16 10.35
C GLY A 36 -24.44 7.37 10.76
N MET A 37 -23.30 7.70 10.17
CA MET A 37 -21.99 7.10 10.47
C MET A 37 -21.33 7.70 11.72
N ILE A 38 -21.38 9.02 11.89
CA ILE A 38 -20.96 9.68 13.13
C ILE A 38 -21.79 9.13 14.32
N LEU A 39 -23.09 8.90 14.11
CA LEU A 39 -23.98 8.31 15.11
C LEU A 39 -23.66 6.83 15.41
N SER A 40 -23.26 6.03 14.42
CA SER A 40 -22.79 4.65 14.62
C SER A 40 -21.47 4.59 15.40
N GLY A 41 -20.53 5.52 15.12
CA GLY A 41 -19.28 5.65 15.86
C GLY A 41 -19.49 6.10 17.31
N LEU A 42 -20.39 7.05 17.54
CA LEU A 42 -20.76 7.52 18.89
C LEU A 42 -21.49 6.45 19.71
N ALA A 43 -22.29 5.59 19.08
CA ALA A 43 -22.99 4.49 19.75
C ALA A 43 -22.06 3.34 20.21
N ARG A 44 -20.78 3.32 19.77
CA ARG A 44 -19.77 2.32 20.11
C ARG A 44 -18.85 2.73 21.26
N LEU A 45 -19.07 3.91 21.86
CA LEU A 45 -18.34 4.32 23.06
C LEU A 45 -18.53 3.27 24.18
N PRO A 46 -17.48 2.97 24.96
CA PRO A 46 -17.51 1.90 25.95
C PRO A 46 -18.51 2.22 27.06
N GLY A 47 -19.72 1.66 26.95
CA GLY A 47 -20.79 1.96 27.89
C GLY A 47 -22.20 1.62 27.39
N ARG A 48 -22.51 0.31 27.32
CA ARG A 48 -23.85 -0.32 27.31
C ARG A 48 -24.59 -0.47 25.96
N LYS A 49 -25.17 -1.67 25.82
CA LYS A 49 -25.97 -2.18 24.70
C LYS A 49 -27.35 -1.51 24.60
N ILE A 50 -27.71 -0.98 23.43
CA ILE A 50 -29.05 -0.44 23.15
C ILE A 50 -29.95 -1.53 22.52
N PRO A 51 -31.19 -1.76 23.02
CA PRO A 51 -32.10 -2.77 22.47
C PRO A 51 -32.62 -2.44 21.05
N ILE A 52 -32.66 -3.46 20.20
CA ILE A 52 -32.84 -3.43 18.73
C ILE A 52 -34.19 -2.85 18.25
N GLN A 53 -35.23 -2.80 19.07
CA GLN A 53 -36.57 -2.37 18.65
C GLN A 53 -36.79 -0.85 18.61
N LYS A 54 -35.85 -0.05 19.13
CA LYS A 54 -35.96 1.42 19.21
C LYS A 54 -35.24 2.18 18.08
N LEU A 55 -34.35 1.50 17.36
CA LEU A 55 -33.42 2.08 16.38
C LEU A 55 -34.06 2.81 15.19
N LYS A 56 -35.31 2.49 14.83
CA LYS A 56 -36.05 3.17 13.74
C LYS A 56 -36.80 4.44 14.20
N GLN A 57 -37.10 4.58 15.48
CA GLN A 57 -37.68 5.81 16.05
C GLN A 57 -36.59 6.80 16.50
N ASP A 58 -35.37 6.33 16.73
CA ASP A 58 -34.31 7.10 17.38
C ASP A 58 -33.45 7.97 16.45
N VAL A 59 -33.64 8.01 15.12
CA VAL A 59 -32.81 8.92 14.27
C VAL A 59 -33.09 10.40 14.58
N ASN A 60 -34.32 10.76 14.96
CA ASN A 60 -34.66 12.11 15.41
C ASN A 60 -34.43 12.32 16.93
N ALA A 61 -34.39 11.24 17.73
CA ALA A 61 -34.07 11.30 19.16
C ALA A 61 -32.56 11.18 19.46
N LEU A 62 -31.76 10.74 18.48
CA LEU A 62 -30.29 10.71 18.54
C LEU A 62 -29.71 12.12 18.58
N PHE A 63 -30.38 13.10 17.96
CA PHE A 63 -29.98 14.50 18.04
C PHE A 63 -30.10 15.08 19.47
N SER A 64 -31.08 14.63 20.26
CA SER A 64 -31.22 15.02 21.67
C SER A 64 -30.36 14.18 22.62
N GLY A 65 -29.94 12.97 22.22
CA GLY A 65 -29.06 12.10 23.00
C GLY A 65 -27.57 12.49 22.95
N VAL A 66 -27.08 13.00 21.82
CA VAL A 66 -25.67 13.46 21.70
C VAL A 66 -25.45 14.80 22.43
N GLU A 67 -26.47 15.66 22.50
CA GLU A 67 -26.49 16.88 23.33
C GLU A 67 -26.31 16.60 24.84
N GLN A 68 -26.60 15.38 25.31
CA GLN A 68 -26.47 15.01 26.73
C GLN A 68 -25.09 14.42 27.09
N VAL A 69 -24.27 14.03 26.12
CA VAL A 69 -23.02 13.28 26.35
C VAL A 69 -21.77 14.12 26.06
N LEU A 70 -21.84 15.01 25.07
CA LEU A 70 -20.89 16.11 24.88
C LEU A 70 -21.51 17.36 25.50
N ASP A 71 -20.71 18.17 26.19
CA ASP A 71 -21.17 19.49 26.67
C ASP A 71 -21.85 20.22 25.51
N GLN A 72 -23.06 20.78 25.69
CA GLN A 72 -23.88 21.34 24.60
C GLN A 72 -23.09 22.38 23.78
N ALA A 73 -22.16 23.08 24.45
CA ALA A 73 -21.23 24.01 23.81
C ALA A 73 -20.21 23.31 22.89
N VAL A 74 -19.67 22.15 23.27
CA VAL A 74 -18.68 21.39 22.48
C VAL A 74 -19.33 20.71 21.28
N TYR A 75 -20.51 20.10 21.47
CA TYR A 75 -21.26 19.52 20.35
C TYR A 75 -21.72 20.58 19.35
N GLY A 76 -22.26 21.70 19.86
CA GLY A 76 -22.66 22.85 19.04
C GLY A 76 -21.51 23.49 18.28
N ALA A 77 -20.37 23.75 18.95
CA ALA A 77 -19.24 24.48 18.36
C ALA A 77 -18.38 23.62 17.41
N PHE A 78 -18.18 22.34 17.70
CA PHE A 78 -17.19 21.51 16.98
C PHE A 78 -17.79 20.48 16.03
N PHE A 79 -19.07 20.13 16.17
CA PHE A 79 -19.71 19.11 15.32
C PHE A 79 -20.94 19.66 14.59
N ALA A 80 -21.98 20.05 15.32
CA ALA A 80 -23.25 20.48 14.72
C ALA A 80 -23.14 21.79 13.94
N GLY A 81 -22.43 22.78 14.49
CA GLY A 81 -22.18 24.07 13.83
C GLY A 81 -21.39 23.93 12.53
N PRO A 82 -20.17 23.36 12.54
CA PRO A 82 -19.41 23.12 11.33
C PRO A 82 -20.13 22.23 10.31
N ALA A 83 -20.81 21.16 10.74
CA ALA A 83 -21.57 20.30 9.83
C ALA A 83 -22.77 21.03 9.18
N ALA A 84 -23.50 21.85 9.93
CA ALA A 84 -24.60 22.65 9.40
C ALA A 84 -24.10 23.75 8.44
N VAL A 85 -22.97 24.40 8.76
CA VAL A 85 -22.31 25.37 7.88
C VAL A 85 -21.81 24.71 6.60
N LEU A 86 -21.15 23.55 6.70
CA LEU A 86 -20.70 22.76 5.55
C LEU A 86 -21.88 22.31 4.68
N TRP A 87 -22.94 21.82 5.30
CA TRP A 87 -24.15 21.41 4.58
C TRP A 87 -24.84 22.59 3.89
N ALA A 88 -24.97 23.72 4.58
CA ALA A 88 -25.52 24.94 3.99
C ALA A 88 -24.65 25.44 2.84
N TYR A 89 -23.32 25.44 3.00
CA TYR A 89 -22.37 25.86 1.97
C TYR A 89 -22.39 24.93 0.75
N GLN A 90 -22.41 23.61 0.95
CA GLN A 90 -22.53 22.63 -0.13
C GLN A 90 -23.85 22.76 -0.89
N ASN A 91 -24.96 23.05 -0.20
CA ASN A 91 -26.23 23.35 -0.87
C ASN A 91 -26.18 24.66 -1.67
N LEU A 92 -25.52 25.70 -1.14
CA LEU A 92 -25.30 26.95 -1.88
C LEU A 92 -24.43 26.74 -3.13
N LEU A 93 -23.38 25.93 -3.04
CA LEU A 93 -22.53 25.56 -4.17
C LEU A 93 -23.31 24.78 -5.24
N LYS A 94 -24.13 23.81 -4.84
CA LYS A 94 -25.03 23.08 -5.74
C LYS A 94 -26.03 24.00 -6.44
N LEU A 95 -26.63 24.93 -5.69
CA LEU A 95 -27.52 25.95 -6.24
C LEU A 95 -26.80 26.92 -7.21
N ALA A 96 -25.50 27.11 -7.04
CA ALA A 96 -24.64 27.88 -7.93
C ALA A 96 -24.08 27.06 -9.12
N GLY A 97 -24.52 25.81 -9.30
CA GLY A 97 -24.10 24.95 -10.40
C GLY A 97 -22.69 24.35 -10.25
N LYS A 98 -22.08 24.43 -9.06
CA LYS A 98 -20.78 23.81 -8.77
C LYS A 98 -20.98 22.38 -8.29
N ASP A 99 -20.57 21.42 -9.11
CA ASP A 99 -20.57 19.99 -8.79
C ASP A 99 -19.36 19.65 -7.90
N PRO A 100 -19.52 18.92 -6.77
CA PRO A 100 -18.39 18.40 -6.00
C PRO A 100 -17.40 17.59 -6.83
N GLU A 101 -17.85 16.86 -7.86
CA GLU A 101 -16.95 16.10 -8.75
C GLU A 101 -16.10 17.02 -9.64
N SER A 102 -16.55 18.26 -9.92
CA SER A 102 -15.77 19.22 -10.69
C SER A 102 -14.69 19.94 -9.87
N ALA A 103 -14.65 19.73 -8.56
CA ALA A 103 -13.62 20.29 -7.67
C ALA A 103 -12.26 19.62 -7.83
N PHE A 104 -12.26 18.39 -8.32
CA PHE A 104 -11.08 17.55 -8.47
C PHE A 104 -10.99 17.11 -9.94
N PRO A 105 -10.50 17.98 -10.85
CA PRO A 105 -10.40 17.64 -12.27
C PRO A 105 -9.50 16.43 -12.52
N GLU A 106 -8.59 16.12 -11.58
CA GLU A 106 -7.72 14.94 -11.60
C GLU A 106 -8.24 13.79 -10.70
N GLY A 107 -9.48 13.85 -10.19
CA GLY A 107 -10.07 12.84 -9.31
C GLY A 107 -9.77 13.04 -7.82
N ALA A 108 -10.46 12.31 -6.95
CA ALA A 108 -10.36 12.46 -5.49
C ALA A 108 -8.96 12.13 -4.94
N TRP A 109 -8.13 11.41 -5.72
CA TRP A 109 -6.72 11.19 -5.44
C TRP A 109 -5.94 12.50 -5.28
N GLN A 110 -6.28 13.54 -6.05
CA GLN A 110 -5.66 14.86 -5.98
C GLN A 110 -5.73 15.43 -4.56
N PHE A 111 -6.84 15.25 -3.86
CA PHE A 111 -6.98 15.68 -2.47
C PHE A 111 -6.06 14.89 -1.52
N TYR A 112 -5.95 13.57 -1.69
CA TYR A 112 -5.06 12.75 -0.86
C TYR A 112 -3.59 13.16 -1.01
N VAL A 113 -3.18 13.44 -2.25
CA VAL A 113 -1.83 13.92 -2.59
C VAL A 113 -1.55 15.30 -2.01
N ASP A 114 -2.45 16.25 -2.23
CA ASP A 114 -2.20 17.65 -1.88
C ASP A 114 -2.21 17.89 -0.37
N TYR A 115 -2.91 17.04 0.41
CA TYR A 115 -3.16 17.30 1.83
C TYR A 115 -2.63 16.24 2.80
N ALA A 116 -2.49 14.97 2.40
CA ALA A 116 -2.26 13.86 3.35
C ALA A 116 -0.96 13.05 3.14
N LEU A 117 -0.23 13.24 2.03
CA LEU A 117 0.91 12.40 1.64
C LEU A 117 2.17 13.22 1.34
N ARG A 118 2.56 14.11 2.24
CA ARG A 118 3.64 15.06 2.00
C ARG A 118 4.92 14.64 2.68
N GLU A 119 4.81 14.09 3.88
CA GLU A 119 5.97 13.78 4.70
C GLU A 119 6.80 12.64 4.11
N ASP A 120 8.06 12.54 4.52
CA ASP A 120 8.95 11.49 4.02
C ASP A 120 8.41 10.06 4.25
N THR A 121 7.65 9.89 5.33
CA THR A 121 6.97 8.63 5.64
C THR A 121 5.97 8.22 4.55
N ALA A 122 5.50 9.18 3.74
CA ALA A 122 4.61 9.00 2.60
C ALA A 122 5.32 8.52 1.32
N ARG A 123 6.52 7.96 1.42
CA ARG A 123 7.21 7.28 0.31
C ARG A 123 7.12 5.77 0.50
N HIS A 124 6.92 5.03 -0.58
CA HIS A 124 6.96 3.57 -0.59
C HIS A 124 8.25 3.07 -1.27
N ALA A 125 8.66 1.84 -1.01
CA ALA A 125 9.86 1.27 -1.60
C ALA A 125 9.57 -0.09 -2.26
N ASN A 126 10.23 -0.33 -3.39
CA ASN A 126 10.20 -1.59 -4.14
C ASN A 126 11.63 -2.09 -4.34
N GLU A 127 11.87 -3.39 -4.22
CA GLU A 127 13.18 -3.99 -4.51
C GLU A 127 13.07 -4.99 -5.66
N THR A 128 13.98 -4.88 -6.61
CA THR A 128 14.17 -5.86 -7.69
C THR A 128 15.55 -6.50 -7.60
N HIS A 129 15.65 -7.78 -7.97
CA HIS A 129 16.93 -8.49 -8.07
C HIS A 129 17.36 -8.78 -9.52
N GLY A 130 16.53 -8.40 -10.50
CA GLY A 130 16.67 -8.83 -11.88
C GLY A 130 17.97 -8.43 -12.55
N PHE A 131 18.42 -7.19 -12.29
CA PHE A 131 19.64 -6.64 -12.88
C PHE A 131 20.87 -7.51 -12.56
N ASP A 132 21.18 -7.69 -11.27
CA ASP A 132 22.34 -8.45 -10.83
C ASP A 132 22.21 -9.96 -11.08
N THR A 133 21.02 -10.53 -10.85
CA THR A 133 20.78 -11.96 -11.07
C THR A 133 21.01 -12.34 -12.53
N LEU A 134 20.47 -11.56 -13.48
CA LEU A 134 20.58 -11.88 -14.91
C LEU A 134 21.99 -11.64 -15.45
N LEU A 135 22.70 -10.60 -14.98
CA LEU A 135 24.11 -10.40 -15.34
C LEU A 135 24.96 -11.59 -14.88
N LYS A 136 24.78 -12.04 -13.63
CA LYS A 136 25.48 -13.20 -13.07
C LYS A 136 25.16 -14.49 -13.84
N GLN A 137 23.88 -14.75 -14.14
CA GLN A 137 23.45 -15.94 -14.89
C GLN A 137 24.05 -15.99 -16.31
N ASN A 138 24.27 -14.83 -16.92
CA ASN A 138 24.83 -14.71 -18.27
C ASN A 138 26.35 -14.46 -18.29
N ASN A 139 27.03 -14.52 -17.12
CA ASN A 139 28.46 -14.21 -16.98
C ASN A 139 28.87 -12.85 -17.55
N ILE A 140 28.00 -11.85 -17.42
CA ILE A 140 28.26 -10.47 -17.84
C ILE A 140 28.85 -9.73 -16.65
N TYR A 141 30.07 -9.21 -16.82
CA TYR A 141 30.74 -8.39 -15.82
C TYR A 141 30.75 -6.94 -16.28
N LEU A 142 30.26 -6.04 -15.42
CA LEU A 142 30.32 -4.60 -15.64
C LEU A 142 31.27 -3.95 -14.63
N ASN A 143 32.07 -3.01 -15.10
CA ASN A 143 32.75 -2.07 -14.21
C ASN A 143 31.75 -1.03 -13.65
N GLU A 144 32.17 -0.21 -12.70
CA GLU A 144 31.28 0.76 -12.04
C GLU A 144 30.74 1.83 -12.99
N VAL A 145 31.55 2.28 -13.96
CA VAL A 145 31.12 3.22 -14.99
C VAL A 145 29.97 2.64 -15.80
N ASP A 146 30.13 1.43 -16.31
CA ASP A 146 29.12 0.78 -17.15
C ASP A 146 27.86 0.42 -16.36
N ARG A 147 28.00 0.03 -15.09
CA ARG A 147 26.87 -0.20 -14.20
C ARG A 147 26.05 1.06 -13.98
N LEU A 148 26.70 2.17 -13.61
CA LEU A 148 26.02 3.46 -13.41
C LEU A 148 25.45 3.99 -14.74
N THR A 149 26.18 3.82 -15.85
CA THR A 149 25.71 4.19 -17.19
C THR A 149 24.41 3.46 -17.55
N ALA A 150 24.31 2.17 -17.26
CA ALA A 150 23.09 1.41 -17.51
C ALA A 150 21.86 2.00 -16.80
N TRP A 151 22.03 2.41 -15.54
CA TRP A 151 20.95 3.02 -14.74
C TRP A 151 20.64 4.45 -15.13
N VAL A 152 21.65 5.26 -15.48
CA VAL A 152 21.44 6.60 -16.04
C VAL A 152 20.67 6.50 -17.35
N MET A 153 21.06 5.60 -18.26
CA MET A 153 20.38 5.42 -19.52
C MET A 153 18.96 4.86 -19.38
N ALA A 154 18.72 3.94 -18.44
CA ALA A 154 17.38 3.49 -18.11
C ALA A 154 16.50 4.64 -17.59
N SER A 155 17.08 5.54 -16.79
CA SER A 155 16.39 6.72 -16.27
C SER A 155 16.09 7.75 -17.37
N VAL A 156 17.05 8.02 -18.26
CA VAL A 156 16.85 8.86 -19.45
C VAL A 156 15.73 8.29 -20.32
N ASN A 157 15.80 7.01 -20.71
CA ASN A 157 14.77 6.38 -21.53
C ASN A 157 13.41 6.39 -20.83
N CYS A 158 13.36 6.14 -19.52
CA CYS A 158 12.15 6.22 -18.73
C CYS A 158 11.49 7.60 -18.84
N LEU A 159 12.24 8.69 -18.68
CA LEU A 159 11.69 10.05 -18.77
C LEU A 159 11.14 10.36 -20.17
N HIS A 160 11.88 9.99 -21.22
CA HIS A 160 11.46 10.21 -22.62
C HIS A 160 10.24 9.37 -23.02
N GLN A 161 10.09 8.17 -22.46
CA GLN A 161 9.01 7.25 -22.79
C GLN A 161 7.84 7.29 -21.79
N TYR A 162 7.92 8.10 -20.74
CA TYR A 162 7.01 8.03 -19.60
C TYR A 162 5.55 8.24 -19.98
N HIS A 163 5.25 9.23 -20.84
CA HIS A 163 3.89 9.45 -21.32
C HIS A 163 3.32 8.26 -22.11
N ALA A 164 4.14 7.57 -22.90
CA ALA A 164 3.72 6.38 -23.64
C ALA A 164 3.48 5.18 -22.70
N LEU A 165 4.28 5.06 -21.64
CA LEU A 165 4.08 4.07 -20.58
C LEU A 165 2.75 4.31 -19.83
N LEU A 166 2.49 5.56 -19.44
CA LEU A 166 1.22 5.95 -18.81
C LEU A 166 0.02 5.71 -19.75
N GLN A 167 0.18 5.99 -21.05
CA GLN A 167 -0.87 5.69 -22.02
C GLN A 167 -1.17 4.19 -22.09
N ASN A 168 -0.14 3.33 -22.10
CA ASN A 168 -0.37 1.89 -22.11
C ASN A 168 -1.09 1.43 -20.84
N GLU A 169 -0.64 1.91 -19.68
CA GLU A 169 -1.25 1.59 -18.40
C GLU A 169 -2.74 1.96 -18.37
N TRP A 170 -3.06 3.17 -18.81
CA TRP A 170 -4.43 3.67 -18.88
C TRP A 170 -5.27 2.87 -19.88
N MET A 171 -4.75 2.66 -21.10
CA MET A 171 -5.43 1.95 -22.17
C MET A 171 -5.76 0.52 -21.76
N GLU A 172 -4.83 -0.17 -21.10
CA GLU A 172 -5.02 -1.53 -20.60
C GLU A 172 -6.21 -1.60 -19.64
N ARG A 173 -6.27 -0.71 -18.65
CA ARG A 173 -7.33 -0.71 -17.64
C ARG A 173 -8.68 -0.34 -18.23
N VAL A 174 -8.75 0.76 -18.97
CA VAL A 174 -10.03 1.26 -19.52
C VAL A 174 -10.58 0.28 -20.56
N SER A 175 -9.74 -0.24 -21.45
CA SER A 175 -10.17 -1.18 -22.48
C SER A 175 -10.69 -2.48 -21.86
N ILE A 176 -10.00 -3.02 -20.85
CA ILE A 176 -10.43 -4.21 -20.13
C ILE A 176 -11.73 -3.95 -19.38
N ALA A 177 -11.84 -2.87 -18.60
CA ALA A 177 -13.05 -2.56 -17.83
C ALA A 177 -14.29 -2.42 -18.72
N LEU A 178 -14.16 -1.71 -19.85
CA LEU A 178 -15.23 -1.59 -20.83
C LEU A 178 -15.59 -2.95 -21.45
N LEU A 179 -14.59 -3.81 -21.66
CA LEU A 179 -14.80 -5.15 -22.20
C LEU A 179 -15.47 -6.07 -21.18
N GLU A 180 -15.13 -5.98 -19.90
CA GLU A 180 -15.81 -6.70 -18.81
C GLU A 180 -17.29 -6.30 -18.75
N ASP A 181 -17.60 -5.00 -18.80
CA ASP A 181 -18.98 -4.49 -18.88
C ASP A 181 -19.73 -5.04 -20.10
N ALA A 182 -19.07 -5.05 -21.27
CA ALA A 182 -19.66 -5.56 -22.52
C ALA A 182 -19.91 -7.07 -22.45
N LEU A 183 -18.98 -7.85 -21.89
CA LEU A 183 -19.11 -9.30 -21.72
C LEU A 183 -20.14 -9.66 -20.66
N HIS A 184 -20.33 -8.84 -19.63
CA HIS A 184 -21.39 -9.02 -18.64
C HIS A 184 -22.80 -8.91 -19.24
N ALA A 185 -22.96 -8.18 -20.34
CA ALA A 185 -24.20 -8.13 -21.11
C ALA A 185 -24.46 -9.42 -21.92
N VAL A 186 -23.48 -10.34 -22.00
CA VAL A 186 -23.57 -11.63 -22.70
C VAL A 186 -23.59 -12.76 -21.66
N PRO A 187 -24.76 -13.38 -21.35
CA PRO A 187 -24.92 -14.29 -20.22
C PRO A 187 -23.87 -15.42 -20.14
N GLU A 188 -23.51 -16.01 -21.28
CA GLU A 188 -22.55 -17.13 -21.38
C GLU A 188 -21.09 -16.72 -21.09
N GLN A 189 -20.76 -15.43 -21.10
CA GLN A 189 -19.39 -14.92 -20.96
C GLN A 189 -19.09 -14.29 -19.58
N THR A 190 -20.04 -14.36 -18.65
CA THR A 190 -19.91 -13.78 -17.30
C THR A 190 -18.64 -14.25 -16.56
N GLN A 191 -18.22 -15.51 -16.75
CA GLN A 191 -17.01 -16.03 -16.10
C GLN A 191 -15.72 -15.57 -16.79
N THR A 192 -15.73 -15.42 -18.11
CA THR A 192 -14.64 -14.82 -18.89
C THR A 192 -14.44 -13.36 -18.49
N ALA A 193 -15.54 -12.61 -18.33
CA ALA A 193 -15.51 -11.21 -17.90
C ALA A 193 -14.79 -11.05 -16.55
N ARG A 194 -15.13 -11.87 -15.54
CA ARG A 194 -14.56 -11.76 -14.18
C ARG A 194 -13.05 -12.02 -14.07
N ARG A 195 -12.42 -12.59 -15.09
CA ARG A 195 -11.00 -12.97 -15.07
C ARG A 195 -10.14 -12.16 -16.01
N LEU A 196 -10.73 -11.27 -16.81
CA LEU A 196 -10.07 -10.67 -17.95
C LEU A 196 -8.83 -9.86 -17.54
N PHE A 197 -8.96 -8.99 -16.52
CA PHE A 197 -7.80 -8.25 -16.01
C PHE A 197 -6.70 -9.18 -15.48
N ARG A 198 -7.08 -10.19 -14.69
CA ARG A 198 -6.11 -11.15 -14.12
C ARG A 198 -5.40 -11.95 -15.19
N ASP A 199 -6.12 -12.35 -16.24
CA ASP A 199 -5.55 -13.10 -17.36
C ASP A 199 -4.54 -12.22 -18.14
N TRP A 200 -4.79 -10.91 -18.27
CA TRP A 200 -3.80 -9.97 -18.82
C TRP A 200 -2.57 -9.83 -17.92
N GLU A 201 -2.74 -9.64 -16.61
CA GLU A 201 -1.62 -9.51 -15.67
C GLU A 201 -0.63 -10.68 -15.74
N LEU A 202 -1.11 -11.90 -16.01
CA LEU A 202 -0.29 -13.10 -16.11
C LEU A 202 0.60 -13.14 -17.36
N VAL A 203 0.19 -12.45 -18.44
CA VAL A 203 0.91 -12.45 -19.73
C VAL A 203 1.49 -11.09 -20.09
N ARG A 204 1.25 -10.06 -19.27
CA ARG A 204 1.74 -8.70 -19.47
C ARG A 204 3.28 -8.70 -19.56
N PRO A 205 3.88 -8.20 -20.66
CA PRO A 205 5.32 -8.16 -20.80
C PRO A 205 5.93 -7.02 -19.97
N TYR A 206 6.94 -7.33 -19.16
CA TYR A 206 7.79 -6.34 -18.46
C TYR A 206 9.14 -6.07 -19.14
N ARG A 207 9.39 -6.77 -20.26
CA ARG A 207 10.55 -6.60 -21.14
C ARG A 207 10.15 -6.89 -22.57
N ARG A 208 11.01 -6.49 -23.51
CA ARG A 208 10.91 -6.93 -24.91
C ARG A 208 11.44 -8.36 -25.02
N GLU A 209 10.69 -9.23 -25.69
CA GLU A 209 11.18 -10.54 -26.13
C GLU A 209 11.79 -10.44 -27.53
N ASP A 210 12.24 -11.58 -28.08
CA ASP A 210 12.97 -11.63 -29.36
C ASP A 210 12.16 -11.05 -30.53
N ASP A 211 10.83 -11.15 -30.48
CA ASP A 211 9.92 -10.61 -31.48
C ASP A 211 9.68 -9.08 -31.38
N GLY A 212 10.18 -8.45 -30.31
CA GLY A 212 10.10 -7.02 -30.06
C GLY A 212 11.37 -6.22 -30.39
N ALA A 213 12.37 -6.83 -31.03
CA ALA A 213 13.69 -6.24 -31.20
C ALA A 213 13.71 -4.90 -31.97
N ASN A 214 12.75 -4.68 -32.88
CA ASN A 214 12.71 -3.51 -33.77
C ASN A 214 11.86 -2.35 -33.27
N VAL A 215 11.27 -2.46 -32.07
CA VAL A 215 10.39 -1.43 -31.50
C VAL A 215 10.85 -1.08 -30.09
N ASP A 216 10.45 0.09 -29.60
CA ASP A 216 10.63 0.43 -28.20
C ASP A 216 9.69 -0.39 -27.30
N TYR A 217 9.99 -0.41 -26.00
CA TYR A 217 9.23 -1.20 -25.04
C TYR A 217 7.75 -0.76 -24.92
N PRO A 218 7.40 0.54 -24.85
CA PRO A 218 6.00 0.96 -24.86
C PRO A 218 5.23 0.46 -26.08
N THR A 219 5.80 0.57 -27.29
CA THR A 219 5.17 0.08 -28.52
C THR A 219 5.00 -1.44 -28.47
N TYR A 220 6.04 -2.17 -28.03
CA TYR A 220 5.96 -3.62 -27.88
C TYR A 220 4.84 -4.07 -26.94
N ARG A 221 4.75 -3.46 -25.75
CA ARG A 221 3.71 -3.77 -24.77
C ARG A 221 2.31 -3.51 -25.31
N ARG A 222 2.14 -2.45 -26.09
CA ARG A 222 0.87 -2.13 -26.75
C ARG A 222 0.47 -3.18 -27.78
N LEU A 223 1.40 -3.61 -28.64
CA LEU A 223 1.15 -4.68 -29.61
C LEU A 223 0.69 -5.98 -28.91
N LYS A 224 1.37 -6.38 -27.83
CA LYS A 224 0.98 -7.55 -27.04
C LYS A 224 -0.39 -7.42 -26.38
N PHE A 225 -0.73 -6.20 -25.95
CA PHE A 225 -2.05 -5.93 -25.39
C PHE A 225 -3.14 -5.99 -26.47
N ASP A 226 -2.89 -5.41 -27.65
CA ASP A 226 -3.81 -5.43 -28.78
C ASP A 226 -4.07 -6.88 -29.24
N ASP A 227 -3.02 -7.70 -29.34
CA ASP A 227 -3.13 -9.13 -29.63
C ASP A 227 -3.99 -9.86 -28.58
N PHE A 228 -3.73 -9.63 -27.29
CA PHE A 228 -4.52 -10.18 -26.20
C PHE A 228 -5.99 -9.79 -26.31
N LEU A 229 -6.27 -8.51 -26.54
CA LEU A 229 -7.61 -7.96 -26.59
C LEU A 229 -8.39 -8.44 -27.81
N GLN A 230 -7.73 -8.54 -28.98
CA GLN A 230 -8.37 -8.97 -30.22
C GLN A 230 -9.01 -10.36 -30.10
N THR A 231 -8.33 -11.30 -29.43
CA THR A 231 -8.86 -12.66 -29.21
C THR A 231 -10.17 -12.66 -28.42
N LYS A 232 -10.38 -11.66 -27.56
CA LYS A 232 -11.56 -11.53 -26.70
C LYS A 232 -12.66 -10.73 -27.38
N LEU A 233 -12.29 -9.69 -28.14
CA LEU A 233 -13.23 -8.86 -28.89
C LEU A 233 -13.97 -9.64 -29.98
N GLN A 234 -13.34 -10.66 -30.57
CA GLN A 234 -14.00 -11.55 -31.56
C GLN A 234 -15.21 -12.31 -30.99
N ILE A 235 -15.34 -12.41 -29.67
CA ILE A 235 -16.47 -13.08 -29.00
C ILE A 235 -17.71 -12.17 -28.97
N LEU A 236 -17.53 -10.85 -29.08
CA LEU A 236 -18.62 -9.90 -28.97
C LEU A 236 -19.49 -9.85 -30.23
N PRO A 237 -20.83 -9.73 -30.09
CA PRO A 237 -21.70 -9.37 -31.21
C PRO A 237 -21.27 -8.04 -31.86
N PRO A 238 -21.39 -7.89 -33.20
CA PRO A 238 -20.89 -6.70 -33.91
C PRO A 238 -21.39 -5.36 -33.35
N ASN A 239 -22.67 -5.28 -32.97
CA ASN A 239 -23.27 -4.08 -32.37
C ASN A 239 -22.69 -3.74 -31.00
N VAL A 240 -22.32 -4.75 -30.19
CA VAL A 240 -21.69 -4.57 -28.88
C VAL A 240 -20.24 -4.14 -29.05
N TYR A 241 -19.53 -4.71 -30.02
CA TYR A 241 -18.18 -4.31 -30.39
C TYR A 241 -18.12 -2.84 -30.85
N GLU A 242 -19.01 -2.42 -31.76
CA GLU A 242 -19.07 -1.03 -32.23
C GLU A 242 -19.37 -0.05 -31.08
N ALA A 243 -20.28 -0.42 -30.17
CA ALA A 243 -20.60 0.39 -29.00
C ALA A 243 -19.40 0.52 -28.04
N TRP A 244 -18.69 -0.59 -27.79
CA TRP A 244 -17.47 -0.62 -27.00
C TRP A 244 -16.39 0.27 -27.60
N GLN A 245 -16.13 0.14 -28.91
CA GLN A 245 -15.11 0.92 -29.62
C GLN A 245 -15.43 2.42 -29.60
N LYS A 246 -16.70 2.79 -29.84
CA LYS A 246 -17.14 4.19 -29.78
C LYS A 246 -16.94 4.79 -28.38
N LYS A 247 -17.29 4.03 -27.33
CA LYS A 247 -17.12 4.46 -25.95
C LYS A 247 -15.65 4.61 -25.57
N LEU A 248 -14.79 3.67 -25.99
CA LEU A 248 -13.35 3.76 -25.76
C LEU A 248 -12.75 5.02 -26.39
N ASN A 249 -13.04 5.28 -27.67
CA ASN A 249 -12.53 6.47 -28.37
C ASN A 249 -12.97 7.77 -27.70
N GLN A 250 -14.24 7.85 -27.27
CA GLN A 250 -14.75 9.02 -26.55
C GLN A 250 -14.01 9.25 -25.23
N ILE A 251 -13.76 8.20 -24.46
CA ILE A 251 -13.07 8.31 -23.16
C ILE A 251 -11.58 8.67 -23.37
N ILE A 252 -10.93 8.15 -24.42
CA ILE A 252 -9.54 8.52 -24.77
C ILE A 252 -9.42 10.04 -24.96
N GLU A 253 -10.31 10.64 -25.76
CA GLU A 253 -10.31 12.08 -26.03
C GLU A 253 -10.56 12.92 -24.77
N GLN A 254 -11.33 12.39 -23.82
CA GLN A 254 -11.78 13.13 -22.63
C GLN A 254 -10.83 13.01 -21.44
N GLU A 255 -10.23 11.84 -21.21
CA GLU A 255 -9.60 11.51 -19.91
C GLU A 255 -8.10 11.24 -19.97
N LEU A 256 -7.56 10.77 -21.11
CA LEU A 256 -6.16 10.31 -21.18
C LEU A 256 -5.15 11.42 -20.88
N SER A 257 -5.36 12.62 -21.43
CA SER A 257 -4.44 13.75 -21.23
C SER A 257 -4.39 14.21 -19.77
N ALA A 258 -5.54 14.23 -19.09
CA ALA A 258 -5.63 14.56 -17.67
C ALA A 258 -4.89 13.51 -16.82
N TYR A 259 -5.09 12.22 -17.14
CA TYR A 259 -4.38 11.14 -16.47
C TYR A 259 -2.86 11.23 -16.64
N GLN A 260 -2.38 11.46 -17.87
CA GLN A 260 -0.94 11.64 -18.12
C GLN A 260 -0.38 12.85 -17.39
N SER A 261 -1.12 13.97 -17.40
CA SER A 261 -0.73 15.20 -16.70
C SER A 261 -0.63 14.93 -15.20
N GLN A 262 -1.61 14.27 -14.60
CA GLN A 262 -1.61 13.92 -13.17
C GLN A 262 -0.44 13.01 -12.78
N MET A 263 -0.19 11.97 -13.58
CA MET A 263 0.76 10.90 -13.24
C MET A 263 2.21 11.20 -13.64
N SER A 264 2.45 12.23 -14.45
CA SER A 264 3.78 12.53 -14.99
C SER A 264 4.81 12.82 -13.88
N ILE A 265 6.03 12.34 -14.08
CA ILE A 265 7.16 12.59 -13.17
C ILE A 265 8.06 13.72 -13.66
N LEU A 266 7.72 14.38 -14.78
CA LEU A 266 8.36 15.61 -15.26
C LEU A 266 7.81 16.82 -14.51
N ALA A 267 7.87 16.75 -13.18
CA ALA A 267 7.46 17.79 -12.28
C ALA A 267 8.22 17.65 -10.95
N TYR A 268 8.41 18.76 -10.25
CA TYR A 268 8.92 18.75 -8.89
C TYR A 268 7.83 19.17 -7.90
N LEU A 269 8.02 18.82 -6.64
CA LEU A 269 7.13 19.24 -5.56
C LEU A 269 7.70 20.44 -4.81
N ASP A 270 7.00 21.55 -4.89
CA ASP A 270 7.29 22.74 -4.11
C ASP A 270 6.52 22.71 -2.78
N PRO A 271 7.23 22.70 -1.63
CA PRO A 271 6.59 22.62 -0.34
C PRO A 271 5.86 23.92 -0.02
N GLY A 272 4.53 23.86 -0.01
CA GLY A 272 3.70 24.90 0.56
C GLY A 272 3.50 24.70 2.06
N HIS A 273 3.05 25.74 2.75
CA HIS A 273 2.76 25.65 4.19
C HIS A 273 1.67 24.62 4.54
N TYR A 274 0.80 24.29 3.57
CA TYR A 274 -0.39 23.45 3.79
C TYR A 274 -0.59 22.35 2.77
N GLY A 275 0.29 22.22 1.79
CA GLY A 275 0.15 21.26 0.71
C GLY A 275 1.38 21.29 -0.18
N GLU A 276 1.51 20.27 -1.03
CA GLU A 276 2.53 20.25 -2.07
C GLU A 276 1.95 20.87 -3.34
N ILE A 277 2.78 21.64 -4.06
CA ILE A 277 2.41 22.12 -5.38
C ILE A 277 3.29 21.39 -6.38
N ARG A 278 2.65 20.63 -7.28
CA ARG A 278 3.34 19.96 -8.37
C ARG A 278 3.58 20.96 -9.50
N ILE A 279 4.85 21.26 -9.76
CA ILE A 279 5.27 22.20 -10.81
C ILE A 279 5.84 21.41 -12.00
N PRO A 280 5.12 21.32 -13.12
CA PRO A 280 5.61 20.64 -14.31
C PRO A 280 6.76 21.42 -14.96
N PHE A 281 7.68 20.72 -15.60
CA PHE A 281 8.77 21.28 -16.38
C PHE A 281 8.99 20.50 -17.69
N ASN A 282 9.75 21.06 -18.63
CA ASN A 282 9.97 20.43 -19.92
C ASN A 282 11.07 19.36 -19.83
N ILE A 283 11.02 18.35 -20.71
CA ILE A 283 12.05 17.32 -20.79
C ILE A 283 13.46 17.89 -21.07
N SER A 284 13.56 19.05 -21.74
CA SER A 284 14.83 19.77 -21.97
C SER A 284 15.50 20.23 -20.68
N ASP A 285 14.71 20.49 -19.65
CA ASP A 285 15.18 21.00 -18.36
C ASP A 285 15.54 19.84 -17.41
N ALA A 286 15.06 18.63 -17.72
CA ALA A 286 15.20 17.45 -16.89
C ALA A 286 16.67 17.02 -16.75
N GLN A 287 17.04 16.68 -15.52
CA GLN A 287 18.34 16.15 -15.14
C GLN A 287 18.17 14.74 -14.54
N ILE A 288 19.26 13.99 -14.50
CA ILE A 288 19.40 12.78 -13.69
C ILE A 288 20.34 13.13 -12.53
N GLY A 289 19.86 12.94 -11.30
CA GLY A 289 20.68 13.13 -10.11
C GLY A 289 21.52 11.91 -9.83
N ILE A 290 22.80 12.09 -9.53
CA ILE A 290 23.72 11.02 -9.13
C ILE A 290 24.26 11.35 -7.75
N ILE A 291 24.18 10.39 -6.83
CA ILE A 291 24.74 10.47 -5.50
C ILE A 291 25.89 9.46 -5.43
N HIS A 292 27.10 9.97 -5.23
CA HIS A 292 28.31 9.17 -5.16
C HIS A 292 29.23 9.71 -4.08
N ASN A 293 29.60 8.86 -3.12
CA ASN A 293 30.36 9.21 -1.92
C ASN A 293 29.74 10.40 -1.16
N ASN A 294 28.42 10.42 -0.99
CA ASN A 294 27.65 11.54 -0.43
C ASN A 294 27.74 12.87 -1.22
N SER A 295 28.36 12.89 -2.40
CA SER A 295 28.39 14.04 -3.29
C SER A 295 27.29 13.94 -4.34
N TYR A 296 26.73 15.08 -4.74
CA TYR A 296 25.62 15.14 -5.69
C TYR A 296 26.08 15.72 -7.02
N TYR A 297 25.59 15.13 -8.10
CA TYR A 297 25.86 15.55 -9.46
C TYR A 297 24.58 15.55 -10.28
N LEU A 298 24.48 16.45 -11.25
CA LEU A 298 23.40 16.50 -12.23
C LEU A 298 23.95 16.19 -13.62
N ILE A 299 23.32 15.26 -14.33
CA ILE A 299 23.59 14.99 -15.75
C ILE A 299 22.31 15.32 -16.55
N PRO A 300 22.39 16.08 -17.66
CA PRO A 300 21.23 16.36 -18.49
C PRO A 300 20.55 15.08 -19.02
N ALA A 301 19.21 15.03 -18.99
CA ALA A 301 18.48 13.91 -19.60
C ALA A 301 18.41 14.01 -21.13
N CYS A 302 18.77 15.17 -21.69
CA CYS A 302 18.80 15.44 -23.11
C CYS A 302 20.21 15.80 -23.59
N GLU A 303 20.49 15.56 -24.87
CA GLU A 303 21.67 16.12 -25.51
C GLU A 303 21.61 17.66 -25.46
N PRO A 304 22.72 18.36 -25.12
CA PRO A 304 22.74 19.80 -24.93
C PRO A 304 22.10 20.58 -26.10
N GLY A 305 21.13 21.44 -25.77
CA GLY A 305 20.42 22.27 -26.76
C GLY A 305 19.38 21.53 -27.60
N THR A 306 19.03 20.29 -27.26
CA THR A 306 18.01 19.50 -27.96
C THR A 306 17.00 18.90 -26.98
N ASN A 307 15.92 18.30 -27.51
CA ASN A 307 14.99 17.47 -26.76
C ASN A 307 15.25 15.97 -26.99
N ASN A 308 16.38 15.61 -27.61
CA ASN A 308 16.71 14.22 -27.87
C ASN A 308 17.32 13.58 -26.61
N PRO A 309 17.06 12.29 -26.36
CA PRO A 309 17.70 11.57 -25.25
C PRO A 309 19.22 11.72 -25.28
N LEU A 310 19.84 11.90 -24.11
CA LEU A 310 21.29 11.84 -23.97
C LEU A 310 21.81 10.51 -24.55
N SER A 311 22.82 10.55 -25.40
CA SER A 311 23.38 9.35 -26.00
C SER A 311 24.20 8.55 -24.98
N VAL A 312 24.14 7.22 -25.10
CA VAL A 312 24.85 6.29 -24.20
C VAL A 312 26.36 6.52 -24.18
N LEU A 313 26.98 6.85 -25.31
CA LEU A 313 28.42 7.09 -25.38
C LEU A 313 28.81 8.38 -24.64
N THR A 314 28.01 9.44 -24.80
CA THR A 314 28.19 10.68 -24.04
C THR A 314 27.99 10.42 -22.55
N ALA A 315 26.86 9.81 -22.15
CA ALA A 315 26.59 9.48 -20.75
C ALA A 315 27.73 8.68 -20.11
N ARG A 316 28.22 7.64 -20.80
CA ARG A 316 29.32 6.80 -20.34
C ARG A 316 30.62 7.58 -20.11
N ALA A 317 30.96 8.46 -21.04
CA ALA A 317 32.18 9.28 -20.94
C ALA A 317 32.07 10.31 -19.80
N GLN A 318 30.88 10.88 -19.59
CA GLN A 318 30.61 11.81 -18.49
C GLN A 318 30.64 11.12 -17.13
N ILE A 319 30.07 9.92 -17.03
CA ILE A 319 30.11 9.12 -15.80
C ILE A 319 31.56 8.74 -15.46
N MET A 320 32.37 8.36 -16.44
CA MET A 320 33.80 8.13 -16.22
C MET A 320 34.51 9.38 -15.70
N ALA A 321 34.21 10.56 -16.25
CA ALA A 321 34.78 11.82 -15.76
C ALA A 321 34.31 12.14 -14.33
N LEU A 322 33.02 11.98 -14.05
CA LEU A 322 32.39 12.22 -12.74
C LEU A 322 32.95 11.30 -11.65
N LEU A 323 33.08 10.00 -11.91
CA LEU A 323 33.60 9.06 -10.90
C LEU A 323 35.09 9.31 -10.58
N ASN A 324 35.82 10.02 -11.43
CA ASN A 324 37.19 10.47 -11.17
C ASN A 324 37.26 11.90 -10.60
N ASP A 325 36.12 12.58 -10.45
CA ASP A 325 36.05 13.95 -9.96
C ASP A 325 36.23 14.01 -8.44
N THR A 326 37.30 14.65 -7.99
CA THR A 326 37.58 14.88 -6.56
C THR A 326 37.15 16.26 -6.08
N SER A 327 36.51 17.07 -6.94
CA SER A 327 36.13 18.45 -6.62
C SER A 327 34.79 18.57 -5.89
N ALA A 328 33.92 17.57 -6.01
CA ALA A 328 32.60 17.61 -5.37
C ALA A 328 32.70 17.45 -3.85
N MET A 329 31.91 18.28 -3.15
CA MET A 329 31.85 18.28 -1.69
C MET A 329 30.77 17.32 -1.19
N GLN A 330 31.04 16.65 -0.06
CA GLN A 330 30.06 15.78 0.58
C GLN A 330 28.90 16.60 1.14
N ALA A 331 27.69 16.28 0.72
CA ALA A 331 26.48 16.93 1.18
C ALA A 331 26.00 16.35 2.52
N GLN A 332 25.04 17.02 3.14
CA GLN A 332 24.35 16.57 4.36
C GLN A 332 22.83 16.71 4.21
N LEU A 333 22.30 16.41 3.02
CA LEU A 333 20.89 16.62 2.71
C LEU A 333 19.96 15.68 3.47
N LEU A 334 20.47 14.56 4.00
CA LEU A 334 19.67 13.68 4.87
C LEU A 334 19.06 14.43 6.06
N SER A 335 19.75 15.45 6.59
CA SER A 335 19.23 16.28 7.69
C SER A 335 17.96 17.03 7.27
N LEU A 336 17.97 17.63 6.08
CA LEU A 336 16.82 18.33 5.49
C LEU A 336 15.70 17.37 5.06
N ALA A 337 16.04 16.17 4.59
CA ALA A 337 15.05 15.15 4.21
C ALA A 337 14.20 14.67 5.40
N LYS A 338 14.67 14.85 6.64
CA LYS A 338 13.94 14.52 7.87
C LYS A 338 13.11 15.67 8.43
N VAL A 339 13.26 16.89 7.92
CA VAL A 339 12.42 18.03 8.34
C VAL A 339 11.02 17.83 7.79
N LYS A 340 9.98 18.07 8.60
CA LYS A 340 8.60 18.01 8.12
C LYS A 340 8.43 18.96 6.94
N ARG A 341 7.78 18.52 5.86
CA ARG A 341 7.63 19.30 4.61
C ARG A 341 6.94 20.64 4.84
N SER A 342 5.94 20.65 5.71
CA SER A 342 5.25 21.89 6.12
C SER A 342 6.16 22.93 6.79
N ALA A 343 7.22 22.49 7.48
CA ALA A 343 8.23 23.36 8.09
C ALA A 343 9.31 23.76 7.08
N LEU A 344 9.66 22.85 6.15
CA LEU A 344 10.67 23.09 5.12
C LEU A 344 10.34 24.32 4.26
N ALA A 345 9.05 24.55 3.98
CA ALA A 345 8.57 25.74 3.26
C ALA A 345 9.06 27.06 3.88
N HIS A 346 8.98 27.18 5.22
CA HIS A 346 9.43 28.38 5.93
C HIS A 346 10.93 28.37 6.20
N LEU A 347 11.50 27.19 6.44
CA LEU A 347 12.94 27.03 6.64
C LEU A 347 13.72 27.50 5.40
N ARG A 348 13.25 27.18 4.20
CA ARG A 348 13.91 27.51 2.93
C ARG A 348 14.27 28.99 2.78
N SER A 349 13.42 29.91 3.26
CA SER A 349 13.71 31.36 3.17
C SER A 349 14.77 31.86 4.16
N LYS A 350 15.21 31.01 5.08
CA LYS A 350 16.22 31.33 6.11
C LYS A 350 17.55 30.63 5.87
N LEU A 351 17.56 29.59 5.04
CA LEU A 351 18.77 28.87 4.68
C LEU A 351 19.70 29.75 3.83
N ASN A 352 20.98 29.38 3.80
CA ASN A 352 21.97 30.02 2.96
C ASN A 352 21.48 30.12 1.49
N PRO A 353 21.49 31.31 0.86
CA PRO A 353 21.02 31.49 -0.51
C PRO A 353 21.70 30.59 -1.54
N MET A 354 22.99 30.28 -1.36
CA MET A 354 23.71 29.34 -2.23
C MET A 354 23.14 27.94 -2.11
N LEU A 355 22.91 27.45 -0.89
CA LEU A 355 22.26 26.15 -0.66
C LEU A 355 20.88 26.13 -1.32
N VAL A 356 20.09 27.20 -1.20
CA VAL A 356 18.77 27.29 -1.83
C VAL A 356 18.86 27.19 -3.35
N THR A 357 19.79 27.90 -4.00
CA THR A 357 20.04 27.80 -5.45
C THR A 357 20.41 26.38 -5.88
N GLU A 358 21.30 25.72 -5.14
CA GLU A 358 21.69 24.33 -5.43
C GLU A 358 20.52 23.35 -5.26
N LEU A 359 19.67 23.58 -4.24
CA LEU A 359 18.42 22.83 -4.07
C LEU A 359 17.42 23.12 -5.19
N ASP A 360 17.37 24.35 -5.74
CA ASP A 360 16.53 24.67 -6.90
C ASP A 360 17.00 23.94 -8.16
N ASN A 361 18.32 23.81 -8.36
CA ASN A 361 18.88 23.01 -9.45
C ASN A 361 18.54 21.52 -9.30
N LEU A 362 18.68 20.98 -8.07
CA LEU A 362 18.41 19.57 -7.79
C LEU A 362 16.95 19.16 -8.07
N ARG A 363 15.98 20.08 -7.92
CA ARG A 363 14.55 19.79 -8.17
C ARG A 363 14.24 19.36 -9.60
N PHE A 364 15.08 19.74 -10.57
CA PHE A 364 14.94 19.29 -11.96
C PHE A 364 15.42 17.85 -12.19
N ALA A 365 15.87 17.15 -11.15
CA ALA A 365 16.18 15.72 -11.18
C ALA A 365 15.03 14.87 -10.61
N PRO A 366 14.03 14.47 -11.43
CA PRO A 366 12.92 13.65 -10.93
C PRO A 366 13.37 12.24 -10.49
N ILE A 367 14.48 11.75 -11.05
CA ILE A 367 15.10 10.47 -10.71
C ILE A 367 16.51 10.75 -10.18
N LEU A 368 16.78 10.28 -8.96
CA LEU A 368 18.12 10.25 -8.38
C LEU A 368 18.63 8.81 -8.33
N ILE A 369 19.93 8.61 -8.54
CA ILE A 369 20.59 7.31 -8.47
C ILE A 369 21.71 7.42 -7.43
N SER A 370 21.60 6.66 -6.34
CA SER A 370 22.63 6.53 -5.33
C SER A 370 23.47 5.28 -5.59
N THR A 371 24.78 5.52 -5.68
CA THR A 371 25.80 4.46 -5.80
C THR A 371 26.46 4.13 -4.46
N ASP A 372 26.02 4.79 -3.38
CA ASP A 372 26.51 4.58 -2.02
C ASP A 372 25.93 3.27 -1.48
N ARG A 373 26.67 2.18 -1.74
CA ARG A 373 26.18 0.82 -1.50
C ARG A 373 25.90 0.54 -0.04
N ARG A 374 24.83 -0.21 0.19
CA ARG A 374 24.44 -0.71 1.51
C ARG A 374 24.16 -2.21 1.46
N ALA A 375 24.33 -2.87 2.59
CA ALA A 375 24.06 -4.28 2.77
C ALA A 375 22.59 -4.58 2.48
N ARG A 376 22.32 -5.49 1.52
CA ARG A 376 20.97 -5.88 1.09
C ARG A 376 20.11 -6.41 2.24
N GLU A 377 20.76 -7.02 3.23
CA GLU A 377 20.13 -7.66 4.40
C GLU A 377 19.42 -6.67 5.31
N LEU A 378 19.69 -5.37 5.18
CA LEU A 378 18.98 -4.32 5.90
C LEU A 378 17.51 -4.26 5.48
N PRO A 379 16.56 -3.99 6.40
CA PRO A 379 15.17 -3.71 6.08
C PRO A 379 15.02 -2.58 5.04
N LEU A 380 13.95 -2.58 4.24
CA LEU A 380 13.74 -1.53 3.23
C LEU A 380 13.64 -0.13 3.84
N SER A 381 13.05 -0.04 5.03
CA SER A 381 12.98 1.21 5.80
C SER A 381 14.35 1.73 6.18
N GLU A 382 15.34 0.84 6.32
CA GLU A 382 16.72 1.20 6.66
C GLU A 382 17.51 1.56 5.42
N LEU A 383 17.44 0.76 4.34
CA LEU A 383 18.19 0.98 3.10
C LEU A 383 18.04 2.40 2.56
N ARG A 384 16.83 2.97 2.64
CA ARG A 384 16.52 4.33 2.19
C ARG A 384 17.01 5.46 3.11
N GLN A 385 17.48 5.17 4.32
CA GLN A 385 17.92 6.19 5.31
C GLN A 385 19.36 6.64 5.06
N THR A 386 19.64 7.09 3.83
CA THR A 386 20.93 7.63 3.39
C THR A 386 20.72 8.91 2.58
N GLU A 387 21.79 9.54 2.09
CA GLU A 387 21.71 10.69 1.18
C GLU A 387 20.78 10.39 0.00
N ARG A 388 19.78 11.25 -0.18
CA ARG A 388 18.72 11.15 -1.17
C ARG A 388 18.06 12.51 -1.40
N GLY A 389 17.00 12.54 -2.20
CA GLY A 389 16.23 13.75 -2.44
C GLY A 389 15.44 14.23 -1.19
N ILE A 390 15.32 15.54 -1.00
CA ILE A 390 14.61 16.17 0.13
C ILE A 390 13.07 16.23 -0.02
N GLY A 391 12.47 15.21 -0.63
CA GLY A 391 11.02 15.10 -0.86
C GLY A 391 10.48 15.78 -2.13
N SER A 392 11.25 16.64 -2.80
CA SER A 392 10.81 17.31 -4.04
C SER A 392 10.81 16.45 -5.30
N HIS A 393 11.33 15.23 -5.22
CA HIS A 393 11.68 14.38 -6.36
C HIS A 393 10.76 13.16 -6.41
N ALA A 394 10.53 12.65 -7.62
CA ALA A 394 9.66 11.51 -7.84
C ALA A 394 10.23 10.24 -7.20
N MET A 395 11.51 9.91 -7.45
CA MET A 395 12.12 8.71 -6.88
C MET A 395 13.63 8.83 -6.65
N THR A 396 14.15 7.95 -5.79
CA THR A 396 15.58 7.69 -5.62
C THR A 396 15.83 6.18 -5.76
N ILE A 397 16.81 5.81 -6.57
CA ILE A 397 17.24 4.43 -6.82
C ILE A 397 18.50 4.17 -5.99
N PHE A 398 18.53 3.10 -5.21
CA PHE A 398 19.68 2.69 -4.43
C PHE A 398 20.23 1.37 -4.97
N ASP A 399 21.53 1.35 -5.20
CA ASP A 399 22.26 0.14 -5.59
C ASP A 399 22.85 -0.57 -4.35
N THR A 400 22.42 -1.80 -4.06
CA THR A 400 23.00 -2.61 -2.97
C THR A 400 24.23 -3.41 -3.43
N GLY A 401 24.54 -3.41 -4.73
CA GLY A 401 25.50 -4.30 -5.38
C GLY A 401 24.98 -5.72 -5.61
N GLN A 402 23.77 -6.06 -5.13
CA GLN A 402 23.11 -7.35 -5.35
C GLN A 402 21.67 -7.21 -5.84
N THR A 403 21.04 -6.08 -5.53
CA THR A 403 19.65 -5.72 -5.82
C THR A 403 19.53 -4.21 -5.94
N ILE A 404 18.38 -3.77 -6.44
CA ILE A 404 18.09 -2.37 -6.69
C ILE A 404 16.82 -1.99 -5.97
N VAL A 405 16.89 -0.93 -5.17
CA VAL A 405 15.75 -0.42 -4.39
C VAL A 405 15.26 0.90 -4.98
N PHE A 406 13.97 0.98 -5.27
CA PHE A 406 13.29 2.18 -5.76
C PHE A 406 12.49 2.80 -4.62
N ASP A 407 12.97 3.90 -4.05
CA ASP A 407 12.25 4.72 -3.08
C ASP A 407 11.44 5.78 -3.81
N GLN A 408 10.12 5.64 -3.77
CA GLN A 408 9.17 6.32 -4.64
C GLN A 408 8.21 7.18 -3.83
N SER A 409 8.06 8.44 -4.22
CA SER A 409 7.09 9.35 -3.62
C SER A 409 5.66 8.92 -3.95
N HIS A 410 4.83 8.74 -2.92
CA HIS A 410 3.45 8.31 -3.10
C HIS A 410 2.56 9.41 -3.73
N ILE A 411 3.09 10.63 -3.90
CA ILE A 411 2.44 11.68 -4.69
C ILE A 411 2.47 11.33 -6.18
N PHE A 412 3.62 10.88 -6.67
CA PHE A 412 3.79 10.50 -8.08
C PHE A 412 3.35 9.05 -8.34
N PHE A 413 3.57 8.16 -7.38
CA PHE A 413 3.37 6.72 -7.56
C PHE A 413 2.33 6.18 -6.56
N ASP A 414 1.62 5.14 -6.99
CA ASP A 414 0.89 4.28 -6.08
C ASP A 414 1.65 2.95 -6.03
N GLY A 415 1.32 2.12 -5.04
CA GLY A 415 2.06 0.86 -4.83
C GLY A 415 2.11 -0.04 -6.06
N VAL A 416 1.03 -0.08 -6.86
CA VAL A 416 0.94 -0.96 -8.05
C VAL A 416 1.76 -0.39 -9.20
N TRP A 417 1.53 0.87 -9.57
CA TRP A 417 2.27 1.50 -10.66
C TRP A 417 3.76 1.60 -10.36
N GLY A 418 4.13 1.96 -9.12
CA GLY A 418 5.53 2.03 -8.73
C GLY A 418 6.24 0.69 -8.77
N SER A 419 5.56 -0.41 -8.42
CA SER A 419 6.10 -1.78 -8.58
C SER A 419 6.33 -2.11 -10.05
N VAL A 420 5.32 -1.87 -10.89
CA VAL A 420 5.40 -2.10 -12.35
C VAL A 420 6.55 -1.32 -12.98
N LEU A 421 6.69 -0.04 -12.63
CA LEU A 421 7.75 0.81 -13.15
C LEU A 421 9.14 0.34 -12.72
N SER A 422 9.28 -0.12 -11.47
CA SER A 422 10.55 -0.66 -10.95
C SER A 422 11.01 -1.86 -11.79
N GLU A 423 10.09 -2.76 -12.14
CA GLU A 423 10.38 -3.90 -13.02
C GLU A 423 10.74 -3.45 -14.45
N ILE A 424 10.01 -2.48 -15.02
CA ILE A 424 10.29 -1.94 -16.37
C ILE A 424 11.69 -1.33 -16.41
N MET A 425 12.02 -0.46 -15.45
CA MET A 425 13.33 0.19 -15.38
C MET A 425 14.46 -0.82 -15.16
N THR A 426 14.23 -1.86 -14.35
CA THR A 426 15.20 -2.96 -14.15
C THR A 426 15.53 -3.68 -15.46
N ASN A 427 14.51 -3.99 -16.26
CA ASN A 427 14.70 -4.67 -17.55
C ASN A 427 15.35 -3.75 -18.60
N GLU A 428 15.03 -2.46 -18.58
CA GLU A 428 15.67 -1.47 -19.44
C GLU A 428 17.15 -1.29 -19.08
N ALA A 429 17.48 -1.17 -17.79
CA ALA A 429 18.87 -1.12 -17.32
C ALA A 429 19.64 -2.38 -17.74
N LEU A 430 19.03 -3.56 -17.66
CA LEU A 430 19.65 -4.81 -18.10
C LEU A 430 19.95 -4.83 -19.61
N SER A 431 19.06 -4.27 -20.45
CA SER A 431 19.33 -4.13 -21.88
C SER A 431 20.53 -3.24 -22.15
N TRP A 432 20.65 -2.12 -21.44
CA TRP A 432 21.83 -1.24 -21.51
C TRP A 432 23.09 -1.93 -21.01
N ALA A 433 23.01 -2.65 -19.90
CA ALA A 433 24.12 -3.41 -19.34
C ALA A 433 24.69 -4.42 -20.35
N ARG A 434 23.82 -5.17 -21.04
CA ARG A 434 24.24 -6.08 -22.10
C ARG A 434 24.95 -5.34 -23.22
N TYR A 435 24.41 -4.22 -23.71
CA TYR A 435 25.05 -3.42 -24.75
C TYR A 435 26.43 -2.88 -24.32
N LEU A 436 26.52 -2.30 -23.12
CA LEU A 436 27.75 -1.73 -22.57
C LEU A 436 28.85 -2.77 -22.39
N SER A 437 28.48 -4.00 -22.02
CA SER A 437 29.45 -5.11 -21.87
C SER A 437 30.17 -5.50 -23.18
N LEU A 438 29.63 -5.10 -24.33
CA LEU A 438 30.22 -5.36 -25.66
C LEU A 438 31.13 -4.21 -26.13
N LEU A 439 31.18 -3.10 -25.41
CA LEU A 439 31.97 -1.93 -25.77
C LEU A 439 33.41 -2.04 -25.23
N PRO A 440 34.37 -1.32 -25.83
CA PRO A 440 35.72 -1.19 -25.27
C PRO A 440 35.67 -0.48 -23.90
N SER A 441 36.80 -0.46 -23.18
CA SER A 441 36.91 0.25 -21.90
C SER A 441 36.46 1.72 -22.01
N PRO A 442 35.76 2.26 -21.00
CA PRO A 442 35.27 3.63 -21.04
C PRO A 442 36.44 4.63 -21.02
N THR A 443 36.28 5.73 -21.75
CA THR A 443 37.20 6.87 -21.75
C THR A 443 36.48 8.10 -21.20
N PRO A 444 37.16 8.95 -20.41
CA PRO A 444 36.54 10.18 -19.90
C PRO A 444 36.21 11.14 -21.04
N ALA A 445 35.20 11.99 -20.84
CA ALA A 445 34.85 13.02 -21.80
C ALA A 445 35.88 14.16 -21.83
N ASP A 446 36.07 14.77 -23.00
CA ASP A 446 36.98 15.92 -23.18
C ASP A 446 36.47 17.20 -22.50
N TYR A 447 35.15 17.31 -22.33
CA TYR A 447 34.49 18.40 -21.63
C TYR A 447 33.37 17.84 -20.76
N SER A 448 33.14 18.47 -19.61
CA SER A 448 32.09 18.04 -18.67
C SER A 448 30.76 18.72 -19.02
N ILE A 449 29.68 17.94 -19.11
CA ILE A 449 28.30 18.44 -19.14
C ILE A 449 27.56 18.17 -17.84
N TYR A 450 28.16 17.37 -16.94
CA TYR A 450 27.62 17.19 -15.59
C TYR A 450 27.94 18.41 -14.73
N ALA A 451 27.09 18.67 -13.73
CA ALA A 451 27.28 19.73 -12.75
C ALA A 451 27.36 19.13 -11.34
N PRO A 452 28.51 19.25 -10.62
CA PRO A 452 28.56 18.92 -9.21
C PRO A 452 27.77 19.95 -8.40
N LEU A 453 27.06 19.50 -7.38
CA LEU A 453 26.34 20.37 -6.45
C LEU A 453 27.04 20.40 -5.10
N ALA A 454 27.24 21.60 -4.54
CA ALA A 454 27.97 21.75 -3.28
C ALA A 454 27.13 21.30 -2.08
N LEU A 455 25.85 21.72 -2.05
CA LEU A 455 24.83 21.35 -1.04
C LEU A 455 25.33 21.37 0.42
N GLN A 456 26.17 22.35 0.73
CA GLN A 456 26.75 22.51 2.05
C GLN A 456 25.76 23.21 2.98
N LEU A 457 25.56 22.63 4.17
CA LEU A 457 24.91 23.30 5.29
C LEU A 457 25.98 23.90 6.20
N ASN A 458 25.93 25.21 6.42
CA ASN A 458 26.81 25.84 7.41
C ASN A 458 26.27 25.61 8.84
N GLU A 459 27.02 26.05 9.87
CA GLU A 459 26.60 25.87 11.27
C GLU A 459 25.24 26.52 11.58
N GLU A 460 24.92 27.65 10.94
CA GLU A 460 23.64 28.33 11.10
C GLU A 460 22.49 27.55 10.44
N ASP A 461 22.70 27.01 9.24
CA ASP A 461 21.74 26.14 8.55
C ASP A 461 21.46 24.89 9.39
N LEU A 462 22.50 24.23 9.91
CA LEU A 462 22.38 23.06 10.78
C LEU A 462 21.62 23.38 12.06
N PHE A 463 21.89 24.54 12.67
CA PHE A 463 21.14 25.01 13.83
C PHE A 463 19.66 25.20 13.48
N LEU A 464 19.33 25.88 12.38
CA LEU A 464 17.95 26.08 11.93
C LEU A 464 17.23 24.76 11.62
N VAL A 465 17.92 23.81 10.98
CA VAL A 465 17.41 22.45 10.73
C VAL A 465 17.08 21.78 12.05
N SER A 466 18.01 21.79 13.02
CA SER A 466 17.80 21.14 14.33
C SER A 466 16.60 21.68 15.11
N GLN A 467 16.27 22.97 14.96
CA GLN A 467 15.13 23.61 15.60
C GLN A 467 13.80 23.37 14.88
N SER A 468 13.84 22.84 13.66
CA SER A 468 12.65 22.61 12.86
C SER A 468 11.94 21.31 13.28
N PRO A 469 10.61 21.22 13.17
CA PRO A 469 9.89 19.96 13.38
C PRO A 469 10.38 18.88 12.41
N HIS A 470 10.69 17.69 12.92
CA HIS A 470 11.12 16.54 12.13
C HIS A 470 10.00 15.52 11.97
N VAL A 471 10.08 14.72 10.90
CA VAL A 471 9.25 13.52 10.73
C VAL A 471 9.55 12.53 11.86
N LEU A 472 8.54 11.79 12.29
CA LEU A 472 8.73 10.79 13.34
C LEU A 472 9.72 9.73 12.87
N PRO A 473 10.70 9.32 13.70
CA PRO A 473 11.54 8.19 13.40
C PRO A 473 10.70 6.91 13.32
N GLU A 474 11.21 5.95 12.56
CA GLU A 474 10.58 4.66 12.34
C GLU A 474 11.53 3.52 12.68
N ALA A 475 10.97 2.42 13.17
CA ALA A 475 11.65 1.13 13.25
C ALA A 475 11.06 0.18 12.22
N GLY A 476 11.91 -0.60 11.53
CA GLY A 476 11.49 -1.52 10.48
C GLY A 476 11.76 -2.96 10.82
N ALA A 477 10.87 -3.84 10.36
CA ALA A 477 11.04 -5.29 10.45
C ALA A 477 10.54 -6.00 9.19
N GLU A 478 11.10 -7.17 8.92
CA GLU A 478 10.70 -8.01 7.79
C GLU A 478 10.64 -9.49 8.13
N ASN A 479 9.75 -10.22 7.47
CA ASN A 479 9.60 -11.67 7.65
C ASN A 479 9.04 -12.32 6.37
N ASP A 480 9.51 -13.52 6.05
CA ASP A 480 9.15 -14.26 4.84
C ASP A 480 8.63 -15.69 5.09
N GLN A 481 8.30 -16.01 6.34
CA GLN A 481 7.98 -17.37 6.80
C GLN A 481 6.49 -17.70 6.76
N LEU A 482 5.64 -16.85 6.15
CA LEU A 482 4.22 -17.12 6.04
C LEU A 482 3.97 -18.32 5.09
N ASP A 483 3.25 -19.33 5.55
CA ASP A 483 2.95 -20.54 4.77
C ASP A 483 1.78 -20.32 3.80
N LEU A 484 2.08 -19.71 2.67
CA LEU A 484 1.09 -19.41 1.64
C LEU A 484 0.34 -20.66 1.14
N LYS A 485 1.00 -21.83 1.12
CA LYS A 485 0.38 -23.10 0.69
C LYS A 485 -0.74 -23.50 1.64
N ALA A 486 -0.54 -23.36 2.96
CA ALA A 486 -1.58 -23.64 3.94
C ALA A 486 -2.81 -22.73 3.76
N PHE A 487 -2.63 -21.45 3.42
CA PHE A 487 -3.74 -20.54 3.13
C PHE A 487 -4.52 -20.97 1.88
N PHE A 488 -3.85 -21.38 0.80
CA PHE A 488 -4.52 -21.89 -0.40
C PHE A 488 -5.31 -23.16 -0.12
N GLU A 489 -4.72 -24.12 0.60
CA GLU A 489 -5.42 -25.35 0.97
C GLU A 489 -6.62 -25.09 1.88
N LEU A 490 -6.50 -24.17 2.85
CA LEU A 490 -7.64 -23.77 3.67
C LEU A 490 -8.78 -23.19 2.82
N ARG A 491 -8.48 -22.30 1.87
CA ARG A 491 -9.52 -21.73 0.97
C ARG A 491 -10.20 -22.80 0.13
N LYS A 492 -9.45 -23.79 -0.35
CA LYS A 492 -9.99 -24.93 -1.08
C LYS A 492 -10.92 -25.76 -0.19
N GLN A 493 -10.53 -25.99 1.06
CA GLN A 493 -11.34 -26.71 2.05
C GLN A 493 -12.62 -25.96 2.40
N PHE A 494 -12.57 -24.63 2.56
CA PHE A 494 -13.77 -23.80 2.74
C PHE A 494 -14.74 -23.99 1.59
N LYS A 495 -14.27 -23.90 0.35
CA LYS A 495 -15.11 -24.10 -0.83
C LYS A 495 -15.74 -25.51 -0.85
N GLN A 496 -14.96 -26.55 -0.53
CA GLN A 496 -15.48 -27.91 -0.44
C GLN A 496 -16.52 -28.10 0.67
N ARG A 497 -16.40 -27.35 1.77
CA ARG A 497 -17.29 -27.44 2.92
C ARG A 497 -18.58 -26.65 2.71
N ASN A 498 -18.45 -25.42 2.24
CA ASN A 498 -19.55 -24.51 1.95
C ASN A 498 -19.07 -23.37 1.03
N ASP A 499 -19.65 -23.27 -0.16
CA ASP A 499 -19.35 -22.20 -1.12
C ASP A 499 -19.64 -20.78 -0.57
N LEU A 500 -20.44 -20.65 0.49
CA LEU A 500 -20.70 -19.35 1.15
C LEU A 500 -19.52 -18.80 1.97
N ILE A 501 -18.49 -19.62 2.26
CA ILE A 501 -17.30 -19.17 2.98
C ILE A 501 -16.31 -18.58 1.96
N GLU A 502 -16.62 -17.37 1.48
CA GLU A 502 -15.81 -16.65 0.51
C GLU A 502 -14.79 -15.73 1.21
N LEU A 503 -13.67 -16.31 1.65
CA LEU A 503 -12.54 -15.55 2.20
C LEU A 503 -11.34 -15.60 1.26
N THR A 504 -10.78 -14.43 0.96
CA THR A 504 -9.49 -14.30 0.28
C THR A 504 -8.34 -14.44 1.27
N ILE A 505 -7.12 -14.60 0.76
CA ILE A 505 -5.91 -14.63 1.61
C ILE A 505 -5.76 -13.30 2.35
N ASN A 506 -6.01 -12.17 1.67
CA ASN A 506 -5.96 -10.85 2.30
C ASN A 506 -7.00 -10.72 3.44
N ASP A 507 -8.19 -11.31 3.29
CA ASP A 507 -9.22 -11.29 4.34
C ASP A 507 -8.77 -12.05 5.57
N LEU A 508 -8.10 -13.19 5.38
CA LEU A 508 -7.54 -13.99 6.47
C LEU A 508 -6.38 -13.26 7.18
N LEU A 509 -5.51 -12.57 6.43
CA LEU A 509 -4.43 -11.77 7.00
C LEU A 509 -4.95 -10.59 7.83
N VAL A 510 -5.95 -9.87 7.33
CA VAL A 510 -6.60 -8.74 8.04
C VAL A 510 -7.37 -9.24 9.27
N LEU A 511 -8.11 -10.36 9.15
CA LEU A 511 -8.75 -10.99 10.29
C LEU A 511 -7.72 -11.36 11.37
N TYR A 512 -6.65 -12.03 10.95
CA TYR A 512 -5.61 -12.44 11.88
C TYR A 512 -4.87 -11.24 12.49
N ARG A 513 -4.73 -10.11 11.78
CA ARG A 513 -4.16 -8.88 12.33
C ARG A 513 -4.95 -8.39 13.55
N ALA A 514 -6.28 -8.42 13.48
CA ALA A 514 -7.11 -8.07 14.63
C ALA A 514 -6.99 -9.11 15.77
N ILE A 515 -6.93 -10.41 15.44
CA ILE A 515 -6.71 -11.48 16.44
C ILE A 515 -5.36 -11.29 17.13
N HIS A 516 -4.29 -11.04 16.38
CA HIS A 516 -2.96 -10.78 16.86
C HIS A 516 -2.92 -9.54 17.76
N ALA A 517 -3.63 -8.46 17.37
CA ALA A 517 -3.78 -7.29 18.22
C ALA A 517 -4.39 -7.59 19.58
N ALA A 518 -5.17 -8.67 19.72
CA ALA A 518 -5.84 -9.07 20.95
C ALA A 518 -5.13 -10.23 21.70
N SER A 519 -4.12 -10.85 21.09
CA SER A 519 -3.51 -12.10 21.58
C SER A 519 -1.98 -12.11 21.56
N TYR A 520 -1.35 -11.05 21.08
CA TYR A 520 0.10 -10.90 21.08
C TYR A 520 0.65 -11.05 22.50
N GLN A 521 1.74 -11.82 22.60
CA GLN A 521 2.55 -11.97 23.79
C GLN A 521 4.00 -11.76 23.37
N PRO A 522 4.75 -10.88 24.05
CA PRO A 522 6.16 -10.66 23.74
C PRO A 522 6.98 -11.92 24.01
N SER A 523 8.04 -12.14 23.23
CA SER A 523 8.98 -13.22 23.52
C SER A 523 9.76 -12.97 24.82
N GLN A 524 10.21 -14.06 25.46
CA GLN A 524 11.07 -13.95 26.64
C GLN A 524 12.39 -13.22 26.33
N GLU A 525 12.90 -13.36 25.10
CA GLU A 525 14.08 -12.65 24.64
C GLU A 525 13.86 -11.13 24.65
N LEU A 526 12.74 -10.67 24.09
CA LEU A 526 12.37 -9.26 24.14
C LEU A 526 12.22 -8.74 25.58
N LEU A 527 11.53 -9.49 26.43
CA LEU A 527 11.36 -9.11 27.85
C LEU A 527 12.71 -8.93 28.55
N ASN A 528 13.66 -9.85 28.31
CA ASN A 528 15.00 -9.74 28.88
C ASN A 528 15.75 -8.50 28.38
N GLU A 529 15.57 -8.09 27.12
CA GLU A 529 16.18 -6.85 26.59
C GLU A 529 15.55 -5.58 27.18
N ILE A 530 14.23 -5.58 27.41
CA ILE A 530 13.54 -4.49 28.11
C ILE A 530 14.00 -4.41 29.58
N ASP A 531 14.24 -5.56 30.23
CA ASP A 531 14.75 -5.62 31.60
C ASP A 531 16.16 -5.05 31.72
N LYS A 532 17.05 -5.32 30.75
CA LYS A 532 18.37 -4.68 30.71
C LYS A 532 18.28 -3.16 30.64
N LEU A 533 17.27 -2.61 29.96
CA LEU A 533 17.05 -1.17 29.91
C LEU A 533 16.70 -0.58 31.29
N SER A 534 16.08 -1.38 32.18
CA SER A 534 15.66 -0.90 33.51
C SER A 534 16.81 -0.41 34.39
N GLU A 535 18.04 -0.89 34.14
CA GLU A 535 19.26 -0.46 34.86
C GLU A 535 19.61 1.01 34.59
N THR A 536 19.24 1.54 33.43
CA THR A 536 19.60 2.89 32.99
C THR A 536 18.40 3.81 32.78
N GLN A 537 17.25 3.27 32.37
CA GLN A 537 16.02 3.99 32.06
C GLN A 537 14.81 3.25 32.65
N PRO A 538 14.64 3.25 33.99
CA PRO A 538 13.61 2.45 34.67
C PRO A 538 12.18 2.85 34.28
N GLU A 539 11.90 4.13 34.10
CA GLU A 539 10.56 4.61 33.70
C GLU A 539 10.21 4.18 32.27
N LEU A 540 11.16 4.32 31.34
CA LEU A 540 10.96 3.88 29.95
C LEU A 540 10.81 2.36 29.88
N SER A 541 11.60 1.60 30.63
CA SER A 541 11.46 0.14 30.73
C SER A 541 10.08 -0.26 31.25
N ALA A 542 9.58 0.38 32.31
CA ALA A 542 8.23 0.15 32.82
C ALA A 542 7.15 0.48 31.78
N SER A 543 7.29 1.61 31.06
CA SER A 543 6.38 1.97 29.97
C SER A 543 6.44 1.00 28.79
N LEU A 544 7.61 0.43 28.50
CA LEU A 544 7.78 -0.58 27.46
C LEU A 544 7.09 -1.88 27.85
N HIS A 545 7.30 -2.36 29.08
CA HIS A 545 6.58 -3.50 29.64
C HIS A 545 5.08 -3.31 29.52
N GLN A 546 4.56 -2.17 29.97
CA GLN A 546 3.16 -1.84 29.84
C GLN A 546 2.70 -1.84 28.35
N LEU A 547 3.50 -1.26 27.45
CA LEU A 547 3.15 -1.20 26.02
C LEU A 547 3.11 -2.59 25.37
N VAL A 548 4.09 -3.46 25.66
CA VAL A 548 4.14 -4.80 25.04
C VAL A 548 3.15 -5.77 25.70
N GLU A 549 2.85 -5.61 26.99
CA GLU A 549 1.90 -6.46 27.73
C GLU A 549 0.43 -5.99 27.64
N GLU A 550 0.15 -4.68 27.65
CA GLU A 550 -1.20 -4.11 27.62
C GLU A 550 -1.63 -3.58 26.24
N GLY A 551 -0.69 -3.18 25.39
CA GLY A 551 -0.98 -2.67 24.03
C GLY A 551 -1.63 -3.70 23.11
N SER A 552 -1.68 -4.97 23.54
CA SER A 552 -2.26 -6.14 22.88
C SER A 552 -3.78 -6.33 23.12
N ARG A 553 -4.57 -5.25 23.29
CA ARG A 553 -6.01 -5.40 23.61
C ARG A 553 -6.99 -4.55 22.82
N THR A 554 -6.51 -3.63 21.98
CA THR A 554 -7.38 -2.77 21.17
C THR A 554 -7.47 -3.28 19.75
N ASN A 555 -8.68 -3.58 19.28
CA ASN A 555 -8.95 -3.88 17.90
C ASN A 555 -8.62 -2.65 17.03
N PRO A 556 -7.61 -2.73 16.12
CA PRO A 556 -7.16 -1.56 15.40
C PRO A 556 -8.13 -1.19 14.27
N SER A 557 -8.28 0.11 14.01
CA SER A 557 -8.84 0.58 12.74
C SER A 557 -7.74 0.53 11.67
N ILE A 558 -7.97 -0.30 10.65
CA ILE A 558 -7.03 -0.61 9.57
C ILE A 558 -7.50 0.09 8.30
N LEU A 559 -6.65 0.94 7.73
CA LEU A 559 -6.82 1.46 6.38
C LEU A 559 -6.29 0.45 5.37
N ILE A 560 -7.13 0.06 4.42
CA ILE A 560 -6.78 -0.81 3.29
C ILE A 560 -6.85 0.03 2.02
N PRO A 561 -5.73 0.25 1.31
CA PRO A 561 -5.72 0.86 -0.01
C PRO A 561 -6.41 -0.08 -1.02
N MET A 562 -7.50 0.36 -1.63
CA MET A 562 -8.22 -0.38 -2.67
C MET A 562 -7.86 0.17 -4.04
N ASP A 563 -7.43 -0.67 -4.98
CA ASP A 563 -7.19 -0.26 -6.36
C ASP A 563 -8.50 0.22 -7.02
N ALA A 564 -8.57 1.52 -7.29
CA ALA A 564 -9.68 2.18 -7.97
C ALA A 564 -9.45 2.31 -9.48
N SER A 565 -8.18 2.21 -9.90
CA SER A 565 -7.74 2.51 -11.25
C SER A 565 -8.34 1.57 -12.30
N LEU A 566 -8.77 0.37 -11.91
CA LEU A 566 -9.49 -0.56 -12.78
C LEU A 566 -10.78 0.04 -13.35
N LYS A 567 -11.54 0.76 -12.53
CA LYS A 567 -12.82 1.37 -12.96
C LYS A 567 -12.64 2.82 -13.37
N SER A 568 -11.74 3.54 -12.73
CA SER A 568 -11.45 4.94 -13.02
C SER A 568 -9.97 5.23 -12.74
N PRO A 569 -9.11 5.18 -13.78
CA PRO A 569 -7.66 5.35 -13.64
C PRO A 569 -7.23 6.60 -12.85
N ARG A 570 -7.93 7.73 -13.07
CA ARG A 570 -7.66 9.01 -12.38
C ARG A 570 -7.81 8.94 -10.85
N GLU A 571 -8.65 8.02 -10.36
CA GLU A 571 -8.94 7.91 -8.93
C GLU A 571 -7.88 7.10 -8.19
N ARG A 572 -7.13 6.26 -8.94
CA ARG A 572 -5.99 5.43 -8.50
C ARG A 572 -6.27 4.49 -7.34
N VAL A 573 -6.45 5.02 -6.15
CA VAL A 573 -6.63 4.29 -4.89
C VAL A 573 -7.76 4.91 -4.08
N TYR A 574 -8.70 4.07 -3.63
CA TYR A 574 -9.67 4.44 -2.62
C TYR A 574 -9.32 3.80 -1.27
N PRO A 575 -9.23 4.57 -0.18
CA PRO A 575 -9.04 3.96 1.13
C PRO A 575 -10.35 3.39 1.66
N MET A 576 -10.21 2.22 2.27
CA MET A 576 -11.24 1.55 3.03
C MET A 576 -10.76 1.38 4.47
N ASN A 577 -11.39 2.06 5.42
CA ASN A 577 -11.14 1.81 6.84
C ASN A 577 -12.05 0.69 7.34
N VAL A 578 -11.45 -0.25 8.08
CA VAL A 578 -12.16 -1.38 8.67
C VAL A 578 -11.69 -1.63 10.08
N GLU A 579 -12.64 -1.83 10.98
CA GLU A 579 -12.43 -2.47 12.27
C GLU A 579 -13.02 -3.88 12.16
N VAL A 580 -12.21 -4.90 12.41
CA VAL A 580 -12.67 -6.29 12.31
C VAL A 580 -13.69 -6.55 13.44
N PRO A 581 -14.91 -7.03 13.16
CA PRO A 581 -15.96 -7.20 14.17
C PRO A 581 -15.72 -8.44 15.08
N LEU A 582 -14.55 -8.53 15.73
CA LEU A 582 -14.13 -9.68 16.55
C LEU A 582 -15.10 -9.97 17.70
N VAL A 583 -15.52 -8.91 18.40
CA VAL A 583 -16.43 -9.01 19.56
C VAL A 583 -17.86 -9.31 19.09
N ASP A 584 -18.34 -8.59 18.07
CA ASP A 584 -19.70 -8.75 17.56
C ASP A 584 -19.95 -10.14 16.98
N LEU A 585 -18.94 -10.72 16.32
CA LEU A 585 -18.98 -12.08 15.78
C LEU A 585 -18.46 -13.15 16.75
N ASN A 586 -18.02 -12.75 17.95
CA ASN A 586 -17.46 -13.61 19.00
C ASN A 586 -16.35 -14.56 18.49
N LEU A 587 -15.54 -14.11 17.53
CA LEU A 587 -14.65 -14.99 16.74
C LEU A 587 -13.55 -15.65 17.59
N LEU A 588 -12.99 -14.93 18.57
CA LEU A 588 -11.95 -15.45 19.45
C LEU A 588 -12.46 -16.59 20.34
N ALA A 589 -13.59 -16.37 21.02
CA ALA A 589 -14.15 -17.37 21.91
C ALA A 589 -14.68 -18.57 21.13
N LEU A 590 -15.31 -18.35 19.97
CA LEU A 590 -15.76 -19.43 19.09
C LEU A 590 -14.58 -20.29 18.63
N HIS A 591 -13.50 -19.67 18.16
CA HIS A 591 -12.29 -20.39 17.74
C HIS A 591 -11.75 -21.28 18.87
N ALA A 592 -11.50 -20.69 20.05
CA ALA A 592 -10.97 -21.41 21.20
C ALA A 592 -11.89 -22.55 21.67
N GLN A 593 -13.21 -22.30 21.73
CA GLN A 593 -14.20 -23.30 22.12
C GLN A 593 -14.28 -24.45 21.12
N THR A 594 -14.34 -24.15 19.82
CA THR A 594 -14.39 -25.15 18.75
C THR A 594 -13.15 -26.02 18.77
N LEU A 595 -11.96 -25.43 18.92
CA LEU A 595 -10.69 -26.16 18.98
C LEU A 595 -10.61 -27.06 20.23
N LYS A 596 -11.07 -26.57 21.39
CA LYS A 596 -11.16 -27.37 22.62
C LYS A 596 -12.09 -28.57 22.46
N LEU A 597 -13.26 -28.38 21.85
CA LEU A 597 -14.22 -29.45 21.59
C LEU A 597 -13.69 -30.46 20.57
N LEU A 598 -12.98 -30.00 19.54
CA LEU A 598 -12.31 -30.88 18.58
C LEU A 598 -11.30 -31.77 19.28
N THR A 599 -10.41 -31.17 20.08
CA THR A 599 -9.38 -31.89 20.85
C THR A 599 -10.01 -32.90 21.82
N ALA A 600 -11.07 -32.52 22.52
CA ALA A 600 -11.81 -33.42 23.41
C ALA A 600 -12.43 -34.60 22.64
N TYR A 601 -13.02 -34.35 21.47
CA TYR A 601 -13.58 -35.39 20.62
C TYR A 601 -12.51 -36.35 20.04
N GLU A 602 -11.33 -35.82 19.67
CA GLU A 602 -10.21 -36.62 19.13
C GLU A 602 -9.60 -37.55 20.18
N THR A 603 -9.52 -37.08 21.43
CA THR A 603 -8.95 -37.80 22.57
C THR A 603 -9.94 -38.75 23.24
N ALA A 604 -11.25 -38.54 23.09
CA ALA A 604 -12.28 -39.39 23.69
C ALA A 604 -12.33 -40.82 23.10
N SER A 605 -12.60 -41.78 23.98
CA SER A 605 -12.88 -43.19 23.66
C SER A 605 -14.14 -43.65 24.42
N GLY A 606 -14.99 -44.47 23.80
CA GLY A 606 -16.22 -45.00 24.43
C GLY A 606 -17.48 -44.19 24.12
N GLU A 607 -18.51 -44.33 24.96
CA GLU A 607 -19.88 -43.86 24.72
C GLU A 607 -20.01 -42.32 24.65
N ASP A 608 -19.19 -41.57 25.41
CA ASP A 608 -19.20 -40.10 25.46
C ASP A 608 -18.74 -39.44 24.16
N ARG A 609 -18.07 -40.18 23.28
CA ARG A 609 -17.51 -39.67 22.03
C ARG A 609 -18.59 -39.13 21.08
N ALA A 610 -19.78 -39.73 21.10
CA ALA A 610 -20.90 -39.27 20.27
C ALA A 610 -21.45 -37.91 20.74
N ALA A 611 -21.55 -37.69 22.06
CA ALA A 611 -21.98 -36.42 22.63
C ALA A 611 -20.95 -35.31 22.36
N LEU A 612 -19.66 -35.59 22.57
CA LEU A 612 -18.58 -34.65 22.25
C LEU A 612 -18.54 -34.27 20.77
N PHE A 613 -18.77 -35.24 19.86
CA PHE A 613 -18.89 -34.95 18.44
C PHE A 613 -20.08 -34.03 18.14
N ALA A 614 -21.23 -34.26 18.76
CA ALA A 614 -22.41 -33.41 18.56
C ALA A 614 -22.14 -31.96 19.00
N SER A 615 -21.51 -31.77 20.16
CA SER A 615 -21.08 -30.46 20.64
C SER A 615 -20.05 -29.79 19.72
N PHE A 616 -19.03 -30.53 19.29
CA PHE A 616 -18.05 -30.03 18.32
C PHE A 616 -18.71 -29.62 17.00
N ASN A 617 -19.54 -30.49 16.42
CA ASN A 617 -20.22 -30.25 15.15
C ASN A 617 -21.12 -29.01 15.21
N HIS A 618 -21.82 -28.79 16.33
CA HIS A 618 -22.59 -27.56 16.54
C HIS A 618 -21.67 -26.33 16.60
N SER A 619 -20.62 -26.36 17.43
CA SER A 619 -19.67 -25.25 17.56
C SER A 619 -18.94 -24.92 16.25
N GLN A 620 -18.52 -25.94 15.50
CA GLN A 620 -17.90 -25.82 14.18
C GLN A 620 -18.83 -25.11 13.19
N LYS A 621 -20.11 -25.49 13.14
CA LYS A 621 -21.08 -24.85 12.23
C LYS A 621 -21.26 -23.37 12.55
N VAL A 622 -21.43 -23.03 13.83
CA VAL A 622 -21.56 -21.64 14.29
C VAL A 622 -20.30 -20.86 13.94
N TYR A 623 -19.12 -21.40 14.22
CA TYR A 623 -17.86 -20.71 13.94
C TYR A 623 -17.62 -20.49 12.44
N LEU A 624 -17.83 -21.50 11.60
CA LEU A 624 -17.71 -21.36 10.14
C LEU A 624 -18.77 -20.42 9.56
N ALA A 625 -19.98 -20.37 10.13
CA ALA A 625 -21.00 -19.39 9.75
C ALA A 625 -20.59 -17.96 10.12
N SER A 626 -19.99 -17.73 11.29
CA SER A 626 -19.44 -16.42 11.67
C SER A 626 -18.33 -15.97 10.72
N LEU A 627 -17.46 -16.89 10.28
CA LEU A 627 -16.43 -16.61 9.27
C LEU A 627 -17.02 -16.28 7.89
N ALA A 628 -18.07 -16.98 7.47
CA ALA A 628 -18.81 -16.63 6.24
C ALA A 628 -19.40 -15.22 6.34
N GLY A 629 -20.02 -14.89 7.48
CA GLY A 629 -20.56 -13.56 7.76
C GLY A 629 -19.49 -12.46 7.69
N PHE A 630 -18.29 -12.71 8.23
CA PHE A 630 -17.16 -11.82 8.08
C PHE A 630 -16.73 -11.64 6.62
N GLY A 631 -16.69 -12.72 5.83
CA GLY A 631 -16.39 -12.65 4.39
C GLY A 631 -17.39 -11.78 3.62
N VAL A 632 -18.68 -11.93 3.90
CA VAL A 632 -19.74 -11.10 3.31
C VAL A 632 -19.58 -9.63 3.70
N PHE A 633 -19.32 -9.35 4.98
CA PHE A 633 -19.05 -7.99 5.46
C PHE A 633 -17.92 -7.33 4.68
N LEU A 634 -16.77 -7.99 4.59
CA LEU A 634 -15.57 -7.41 3.99
C LEU A 634 -15.71 -7.30 2.46
N SER A 635 -16.36 -8.27 1.82
CA SER A 635 -16.69 -8.20 0.39
C SER A 635 -17.56 -6.98 0.06
N ARG A 636 -18.62 -6.74 0.86
CA ARG A 636 -19.48 -5.57 0.68
C ARG A 636 -18.76 -4.26 0.96
N ALA A 637 -17.91 -4.21 1.98
CA ALA A 637 -17.09 -3.02 2.27
C ALA A 637 -16.16 -2.68 1.10
N LYS A 638 -15.48 -3.69 0.52
CA LYS A 638 -14.63 -3.52 -0.67
C LYS A 638 -15.41 -3.07 -1.89
N GLU A 639 -16.61 -3.62 -2.12
CA GLU A 639 -17.47 -3.21 -3.23
C GLU A 639 -17.83 -1.72 -3.14
N ILE A 640 -18.29 -1.26 -1.97
CA ILE A 640 -18.61 0.15 -1.72
C ILE A 640 -17.38 1.04 -1.87
N ALA A 641 -16.22 0.60 -1.34
CA ALA A 641 -14.98 1.34 -1.48
C ALA A 641 -14.52 1.45 -2.94
N SER A 642 -14.61 0.37 -3.73
CA SER A 642 -14.24 0.35 -5.16
C SER A 642 -15.07 1.30 -6.03
N LEU A 643 -16.25 1.69 -5.56
CA LEU A 643 -17.15 2.64 -6.22
C LEU A 643 -16.89 4.10 -5.77
N GLY A 644 -15.88 4.34 -4.93
CA GLY A 644 -15.62 5.67 -4.35
C GLY A 644 -16.71 6.14 -3.39
N GLN A 645 -17.49 5.21 -2.83
CA GLN A 645 -18.62 5.49 -1.93
C GLN A 645 -18.26 5.25 -0.46
N SER A 646 -16.96 5.07 -0.15
CA SER A 646 -16.50 4.92 1.23
C SER A 646 -16.68 6.23 2.02
N ALA A 647 -16.76 6.10 3.33
CA ALA A 647 -16.81 7.21 4.27
C ALA A 647 -15.70 8.24 4.06
N SER A 648 -14.47 7.74 3.87
CA SER A 648 -13.28 8.57 3.67
C SER A 648 -13.37 9.37 2.38
N VAL A 649 -13.79 8.75 1.27
CA VAL A 649 -13.96 9.44 -0.01
C VAL A 649 -15.11 10.44 0.05
N GLY A 650 -16.22 10.07 0.70
CA GLY A 650 -17.35 10.98 0.93
C GLY A 650 -16.97 12.22 1.75
N ALA A 651 -16.17 12.05 2.81
CA ALA A 651 -15.67 13.17 3.60
C ALA A 651 -14.79 14.11 2.76
N ILE A 652 -13.92 13.56 1.91
CA ILE A 652 -13.08 14.34 0.99
C ILE A 652 -13.91 15.13 -0.01
N LYS A 653 -14.92 14.49 -0.61
CA LYS A 653 -15.85 15.16 -1.52
C LYS A 653 -16.66 16.26 -0.84
N LEU A 654 -16.93 16.16 0.46
CA LEU A 654 -17.57 17.25 1.22
C LEU A 654 -16.65 18.43 1.50
N LEU A 655 -15.33 18.23 1.44
CA LEU A 655 -14.33 19.30 1.56
C LEU A 655 -14.08 20.02 0.23
N ALA A 656 -14.61 19.49 -0.87
CA ALA A 656 -14.57 20.08 -2.21
C ALA A 656 -15.04 21.54 -2.20
N HIS A 657 -14.34 22.39 -2.95
CA HIS A 657 -14.63 23.83 -3.14
C HIS A 657 -14.62 24.69 -1.87
N LEU A 658 -14.28 24.14 -0.70
CA LEU A 658 -14.08 24.95 0.50
C LEU A 658 -12.80 25.80 0.35
N PRO A 659 -12.79 27.04 0.85
CA PRO A 659 -11.57 27.80 0.99
C PRO A 659 -10.51 26.99 1.76
N LEU A 660 -9.27 27.00 1.26
CA LEU A 660 -8.11 26.35 1.88
C LEU A 660 -8.05 26.47 3.41
N PRO A 661 -8.28 27.65 4.05
CA PRO A 661 -8.35 27.77 5.51
C PRO A 661 -9.33 26.82 6.22
N ILE A 662 -10.49 26.54 5.60
CA ILE A 662 -11.54 25.69 6.17
C ILE A 662 -11.21 24.21 5.93
N GLN A 663 -10.69 23.84 4.75
CA GLN A 663 -10.19 22.49 4.49
C GLN A 663 -9.12 22.10 5.53
N ARG A 664 -8.23 23.03 5.86
CA ARG A 664 -7.17 22.86 6.88
C ARG A 664 -7.69 22.70 8.30
N LEU A 665 -8.72 23.46 8.69
CA LEU A 665 -9.35 23.28 10.00
C LEU A 665 -9.88 21.84 10.10
N LEU A 666 -10.58 21.39 9.06
CA LEU A 666 -11.27 20.11 9.02
C LEU A 666 -10.32 18.91 8.90
N ASP A 667 -9.17 19.03 8.21
CA ASP A 667 -8.15 17.96 8.13
C ASP A 667 -7.43 17.72 9.46
N LYS A 668 -7.31 18.75 10.31
CA LYS A 668 -6.77 18.64 11.68
C LYS A 668 -7.79 18.13 12.71
N ILE A 669 -9.08 18.07 12.37
CA ILE A 669 -10.10 17.55 13.31
C ILE A 669 -9.90 16.06 13.58
N PRO A 670 -9.68 15.19 12.57
CA PRO A 670 -9.37 13.77 12.80
C PRO A 670 -8.22 13.57 13.80
N GLU A 671 -7.13 14.33 13.67
CA GLU A 671 -5.97 14.27 14.59
C GLU A 671 -6.31 14.65 16.04
N ARG A 672 -7.41 15.37 16.25
CA ARG A 672 -7.88 15.77 17.59
C ARG A 672 -8.95 14.84 18.16
N PHE A 673 -9.56 13.99 17.33
CA PHE A 673 -10.66 13.12 17.73
C PHE A 673 -10.44 11.69 17.22
N GLU A 674 -10.04 10.79 18.13
CA GLU A 674 -9.73 9.39 17.83
C GLU A 674 -10.82 8.67 17.03
N VAL A 675 -12.10 8.87 17.39
CA VAL A 675 -13.24 8.24 16.69
C VAL A 675 -13.32 8.68 15.23
N LEU A 676 -13.07 9.97 14.96
CA LEU A 676 -13.10 10.49 13.60
C LEU A 676 -11.87 10.03 12.81
N ASN A 677 -10.70 9.97 13.46
CA ASN A 677 -9.50 9.40 12.86
C ASN A 677 -9.70 7.95 12.44
N ASN A 678 -10.25 7.10 13.32
CA ASN A 678 -10.50 5.69 13.05
C ASN A 678 -11.42 5.48 11.85
N ILE A 679 -12.38 6.39 11.63
CA ILE A 679 -13.31 6.31 10.51
C ILE A 679 -12.70 6.82 9.21
N LEU A 680 -11.89 7.88 9.26
CA LEU A 680 -11.42 8.59 8.06
C LEU A 680 -10.03 8.20 7.58
N LYS A 681 -9.07 8.05 8.50
CA LYS A 681 -7.67 7.74 8.18
C LYS A 681 -7.23 6.38 8.73
N GLY A 682 -7.82 5.88 9.81
CA GLY A 682 -7.40 4.65 10.50
C GLY A 682 -6.11 4.83 11.30
N ARG A 683 -5.81 3.91 12.23
CA ARG A 683 -4.57 3.93 13.05
C ARG A 683 -3.45 3.09 12.45
N GLU A 684 -3.79 2.22 11.51
CA GLU A 684 -2.85 1.40 10.77
C GLU A 684 -3.11 1.52 9.27
N VAL A 685 -2.12 1.17 8.45
CA VAL A 685 -2.31 0.89 7.02
C VAL A 685 -1.88 -0.54 6.74
N PHE A 686 -2.68 -1.27 5.97
CA PHE A 686 -2.37 -2.62 5.54
C PHE A 686 -2.45 -2.70 4.02
N SER A 687 -1.28 -2.71 3.38
CA SER A 687 -1.13 -2.66 1.93
C SER A 687 -0.61 -4.00 1.42
N ASN A 688 -1.29 -4.55 0.40
CA ASN A 688 -0.92 -5.81 -0.23
C ASN A 688 -0.94 -5.62 -1.74
N VAL A 689 0.23 -5.70 -2.38
CA VAL A 689 0.37 -5.53 -3.84
C VAL A 689 0.14 -6.86 -4.59
N GLY A 690 -0.14 -7.94 -3.87
CA GLY A 690 -0.49 -9.23 -4.43
C GLY A 690 0.73 -10.05 -4.88
N ALA A 691 0.45 -11.06 -5.71
CA ALA A 691 1.47 -11.92 -6.28
C ALA A 691 1.94 -11.39 -7.63
N VAL A 692 3.26 -11.26 -7.76
CA VAL A 692 3.90 -10.83 -8.99
C VAL A 692 3.83 -11.93 -10.06
N ALA A 693 4.07 -11.55 -11.31
CA ALA A 693 4.15 -12.51 -12.40
C ALA A 693 5.35 -13.47 -12.20
N PRO A 694 5.29 -14.73 -12.68
CA PRO A 694 6.40 -15.68 -12.53
C PRO A 694 7.73 -15.22 -13.13
N THR A 695 7.69 -14.28 -14.08
CA THR A 695 8.86 -13.69 -14.74
C THR A 695 9.36 -12.41 -14.07
N SER A 696 8.66 -11.90 -13.06
CA SER A 696 9.03 -10.69 -12.33
C SER A 696 10.18 -10.96 -11.37
N THR A 697 10.97 -9.91 -11.16
CA THR A 697 12.14 -9.88 -10.29
C THR A 697 11.92 -9.00 -9.06
N LEU A 698 10.71 -8.47 -8.88
CA LEU A 698 10.25 -7.82 -7.65
C LEU A 698 10.24 -8.81 -6.49
N THR A 699 10.87 -8.43 -5.37
CA THR A 699 11.01 -9.30 -4.20
C THR A 699 10.51 -8.67 -2.91
N ARG A 700 10.74 -7.37 -2.67
CA ARG A 700 10.31 -6.69 -1.43
C ARG A 700 9.49 -5.43 -1.75
N PHE A 701 8.53 -5.14 -0.88
CA PHE A 701 7.66 -3.97 -0.95
C PHE A 701 7.45 -3.38 0.45
N MET A 702 7.54 -2.07 0.55
CA MET A 702 7.29 -1.30 1.75
C MET A 702 6.32 -0.17 1.44
N THR A 703 5.20 -0.09 2.15
CA THR A 703 4.12 0.87 1.92
C THR A 703 4.41 2.23 2.55
N ALA A 704 3.67 3.25 2.09
CA ALA A 704 3.72 4.61 2.61
C ALA A 704 2.85 4.77 3.87
N LYS A 705 3.19 5.75 4.70
CA LYS A 705 2.40 6.25 5.83
C LYS A 705 2.03 7.71 5.55
N ASP A 706 0.76 8.05 5.76
CA ASP A 706 0.26 9.42 5.67
C ASP A 706 0.84 10.33 6.77
N ASP A 707 0.66 11.64 6.60
CA ASP A 707 1.19 12.69 7.49
C ASP A 707 0.60 12.63 8.92
N ASN A 708 -0.34 11.72 9.16
CA ASN A 708 -1.07 11.58 10.40
C ASN A 708 -0.19 11.00 11.51
N ASP A 709 0.01 11.76 12.58
CA ASP A 709 0.77 11.32 13.75
C ASP A 709 0.01 10.23 14.56
N GLN A 710 -1.31 10.05 14.35
CA GLN A 710 -2.07 8.93 14.93
C GLN A 710 -1.91 7.61 14.17
N LYS A 711 -1.20 7.60 13.04
CA LYS A 711 -0.89 6.38 12.28
C LYS A 711 0.33 5.71 12.91
N LEU A 712 0.13 4.57 13.54
CA LEU A 712 1.13 3.92 14.40
C LEU A 712 1.89 2.79 13.71
N LEU A 713 1.25 2.06 12.80
CA LEU A 713 1.84 0.92 12.10
C LEU A 713 1.51 0.95 10.60
N ALA A 714 2.49 0.58 9.79
CA ALA A 714 2.30 0.39 8.34
C ALA A 714 2.78 -1.00 7.92
N TRP A 715 1.83 -1.82 7.44
CA TRP A 715 2.04 -3.19 7.01
C TRP A 715 2.07 -3.28 5.50
N SER A 716 3.02 -4.06 4.99
CA SER A 716 3.23 -4.25 3.56
C SER A 716 3.37 -5.73 3.25
N VAL A 717 2.72 -6.18 2.17
CA VAL A 717 2.75 -7.57 1.73
C VAL A 717 2.96 -7.63 0.23
N ILE A 718 3.91 -8.47 -0.20
CA ILE A 718 4.12 -8.87 -1.59
C ILE A 718 4.34 -10.38 -1.64
N THR A 719 3.86 -11.05 -2.68
CA THR A 719 4.25 -12.43 -2.97
C THR A 719 5.15 -12.43 -4.19
N ASP A 720 6.37 -12.91 -4.02
CA ASP A 720 7.38 -12.94 -5.09
C ASP A 720 7.11 -14.06 -6.12
N SER A 721 7.96 -14.14 -7.15
CA SER A 721 7.85 -15.12 -8.23
C SER A 721 8.10 -16.57 -7.79
N GLU A 722 8.72 -16.77 -6.62
CA GLU A 722 8.90 -18.08 -5.98
C GLU A 722 7.73 -18.46 -5.06
N SER A 723 6.66 -17.67 -5.06
CA SER A 723 5.49 -17.83 -4.18
C SER A 723 5.81 -17.70 -2.69
N VAL A 724 6.86 -16.95 -2.35
CA VAL A 724 7.20 -16.59 -0.97
C VAL A 724 6.55 -15.24 -0.65
N VAL A 725 5.89 -15.15 0.49
CA VAL A 725 5.24 -13.92 0.95
C VAL A 725 6.25 -13.12 1.76
N LYS A 726 6.66 -11.96 1.27
CA LYS A 726 7.49 -11.01 2.02
C LYS A 726 6.58 -10.01 2.72
N MET A 727 6.70 -9.94 4.04
CA MET A 727 6.01 -8.98 4.88
C MET A 727 7.01 -7.95 5.43
N ASN A 728 6.63 -6.68 5.39
CA ASN A 728 7.36 -5.58 6.01
C ASN A 728 6.44 -4.83 6.98
N LEU A 729 6.99 -4.45 8.13
CA LEU A 729 6.33 -3.63 9.14
C LEU A 729 7.18 -2.39 9.44
N ARG A 730 6.55 -1.22 9.38
CA ARG A 730 7.09 0.04 9.90
C ARG A 730 6.35 0.43 11.17
N ASP A 731 7.09 0.74 12.22
CA ASP A 731 6.57 1.09 13.53
C ASP A 731 6.90 2.55 13.90
N PHE A 732 5.87 3.28 14.29
CA PHE A 732 5.90 4.68 14.70
C PHE A 732 5.30 4.89 16.09
N ARG A 733 5.06 3.80 16.84
CA ARG A 733 4.49 3.88 18.19
C ARG A 733 5.38 4.72 19.11
N PRO A 734 4.83 5.31 20.19
CA PRO A 734 5.53 6.29 21.03
C PRO A 734 6.90 5.86 21.56
N HIS A 735 7.13 4.56 21.74
CA HIS A 735 8.41 4.03 22.19
C HIS A 735 9.55 4.19 21.17
N VAL A 736 9.24 4.25 19.87
CA VAL A 736 10.24 4.38 18.81
C VAL A 736 11.03 5.70 18.94
N PRO A 737 10.40 6.89 18.92
CA PRO A 737 11.14 8.13 19.14
C PRO A 737 11.85 8.18 20.49
N GLN A 738 11.22 7.70 21.57
CA GLN A 738 11.83 7.65 22.90
C GLN A 738 13.13 6.83 22.94
N LEU A 739 13.15 5.69 22.24
CA LEU A 739 14.33 4.84 22.14
C LEU A 739 15.42 5.45 21.25
N PHE A 740 15.03 6.12 20.17
CA PHE A 740 15.98 6.84 19.30
C PHE A 740 16.71 7.96 20.04
N GLU A 741 16.00 8.72 20.88
CA GLU A 741 16.57 9.82 21.67
C GLU A 741 17.70 9.36 22.61
N ILE A 742 17.62 8.14 23.13
CA ILE A 742 18.65 7.56 24.01
C ILE A 742 19.66 6.65 23.27
N GLY A 743 19.63 6.64 21.94
CA GLY A 743 20.52 5.83 21.12
C GLY A 743 20.22 4.33 21.12
N ARG A 744 19.02 3.91 21.56
CA ARG A 744 18.56 2.50 21.59
C ARG A 744 17.67 2.14 20.40
N LYS A 745 18.05 2.57 19.21
CA LYS A 745 17.39 2.20 17.95
C LYS A 745 17.31 0.67 17.78
N ASP A 746 18.35 -0.04 18.18
CA ASP A 746 18.42 -1.50 18.23
C ASP A 746 17.22 -2.12 18.95
N LEU A 747 16.83 -1.57 20.10
CA LEU A 747 15.71 -2.09 20.88
C LEU A 747 14.37 -1.81 20.21
N ALA A 748 14.22 -0.66 19.54
CA ALA A 748 13.01 -0.35 18.77
C ALA A 748 12.83 -1.33 17.59
N GLU A 749 13.92 -1.69 16.92
CA GLU A 749 13.94 -2.71 15.86
C GLU A 749 13.62 -4.10 16.42
N ILE A 750 14.19 -4.49 17.57
CA ILE A 750 13.89 -5.77 18.24
C ILE A 750 12.40 -5.88 18.60
N ILE A 751 11.80 -4.83 19.19
CA ILE A 751 10.37 -4.79 19.51
C ILE A 751 9.52 -4.97 18.24
N THR A 752 9.88 -4.26 17.17
CA THR A 752 9.15 -4.31 15.90
C THR A 752 9.27 -5.69 15.24
N GLN A 753 10.45 -6.29 15.26
CA GLN A 753 10.73 -7.60 14.70
C GLN A 753 10.04 -8.72 15.48
N ASP A 754 10.06 -8.67 16.82
CA ASP A 754 9.34 -9.63 17.66
C ASP A 754 7.83 -9.62 17.36
N TYR A 755 7.25 -8.43 17.24
CA TYR A 755 5.84 -8.25 16.92
C TYR A 755 5.47 -8.84 15.54
N LEU A 756 6.28 -8.57 14.51
CA LEU A 756 6.07 -9.15 13.17
C LEU A 756 6.26 -10.67 13.16
N ASN A 757 7.27 -11.19 13.84
CA ASN A 757 7.52 -12.62 13.95
C ASN A 757 6.35 -13.35 14.64
N ALA A 758 5.84 -12.78 15.73
CA ALA A 758 4.69 -13.29 16.44
C ALA A 758 3.41 -13.26 15.57
N TYR A 759 3.23 -12.22 14.75
CA TYR A 759 2.16 -12.17 13.75
C TYR A 759 2.26 -13.33 12.75
N VAL A 760 3.41 -13.51 12.08
CA VAL A 760 3.57 -14.54 11.04
C VAL A 760 3.41 -15.95 11.61
N ASN A 761 4.08 -16.24 12.72
CA ASN A 761 4.01 -17.54 13.36
C ASN A 761 2.59 -17.87 13.84
N GLY A 762 1.92 -16.88 14.41
CA GLY A 762 0.55 -17.03 14.86
C GLY A 762 -0.45 -17.16 13.70
N ALA A 763 -0.24 -16.45 12.59
CA ALA A 763 -1.09 -16.56 11.39
C ALA A 763 -1.01 -17.97 10.80
N ASN A 764 0.20 -18.52 10.70
CA ASN A 764 0.43 -19.91 10.28
C ASN A 764 -0.29 -20.89 11.20
N ARG A 765 -0.16 -20.73 12.53
CA ARG A 765 -0.86 -21.57 13.51
C ARG A 765 -2.37 -21.48 13.36
N PHE A 766 -2.92 -20.27 13.27
CA PHE A 766 -4.35 -20.01 13.11
C PHE A 766 -4.90 -20.69 11.86
N VAL A 767 -4.21 -20.59 10.72
CA VAL A 767 -4.63 -21.25 9.47
C VAL A 767 -4.59 -22.77 9.59
N GLN A 768 -3.57 -23.34 10.23
CA GLN A 768 -3.49 -24.78 10.48
C GLN A 768 -4.62 -25.27 11.40
N GLU A 769 -4.89 -24.56 12.49
CA GLU A 769 -5.99 -24.87 13.41
C GLU A 769 -7.35 -24.76 12.71
N LEU A 770 -7.56 -23.71 11.92
CA LEU A 770 -8.78 -23.51 11.15
C LEU A 770 -8.97 -24.57 10.08
N SER A 771 -7.89 -25.04 9.44
CA SER A 771 -7.90 -26.17 8.51
C SER A 771 -8.34 -27.47 9.19
N LYS A 772 -7.79 -27.78 10.38
CA LYS A 772 -8.22 -28.93 11.20
C LYS A 772 -9.70 -28.84 11.54
N ILE A 773 -10.15 -27.68 12.01
CA ILE A 773 -11.56 -27.43 12.30
C ILE A 773 -12.41 -27.64 11.05
N THR A 774 -11.98 -27.19 9.87
CA THR A 774 -12.79 -27.24 8.64
C THR A 774 -12.96 -28.66 8.10
N ILE A 775 -11.89 -29.47 8.12
CA ILE A 775 -11.90 -30.85 7.58
C ILE A 775 -12.56 -31.84 8.53
N ALA A 776 -12.53 -31.59 9.84
CA ALA A 776 -13.02 -32.51 10.85
C ALA A 776 -14.50 -32.86 10.63
N SER A 777 -14.76 -34.14 10.44
CA SER A 777 -16.09 -34.74 10.29
C SER A 777 -16.10 -36.16 10.86
N ARG A 778 -17.29 -36.73 11.03
CA ARG A 778 -17.42 -38.10 11.53
C ARG A 778 -16.74 -39.12 10.61
N GLU A 779 -16.75 -38.89 9.29
CA GLU A 779 -16.21 -39.80 8.28
C GLU A 779 -14.70 -39.64 8.09
N THR A 780 -14.20 -38.41 8.01
CA THR A 780 -12.76 -38.13 7.83
C THR A 780 -11.91 -38.63 9.01
N LEU A 781 -12.44 -38.57 10.24
CA LEU A 781 -11.75 -39.04 11.45
C LEU A 781 -11.94 -40.54 11.74
N ALA A 782 -12.93 -41.19 11.09
CA ALA A 782 -13.05 -42.66 11.11
C ALA A 782 -12.03 -43.32 10.18
N GLN A 783 -11.76 -42.73 9.00
CA GLN A 783 -10.77 -43.23 8.05
C GLN A 783 -9.32 -43.05 8.54
N GLY A 784 -9.03 -41.98 9.28
CA GLY A 784 -7.69 -41.74 9.86
C GLY A 784 -7.25 -42.82 10.89
N LYS A 785 -8.19 -43.49 11.56
CA LYS A 785 -7.89 -44.60 12.48
C LYS A 785 -7.77 -45.98 11.80
N ILE A 786 -8.07 -46.09 10.49
CA ILE A 786 -8.01 -47.37 9.74
C ILE A 786 -6.63 -47.60 9.08
N LYS A 787 -5.69 -46.65 9.16
CA LYS A 787 -4.28 -46.86 8.76
C LYS A 787 -3.38 -47.31 9.92
N ILE A 788 -3.74 -48.37 10.64
CA ILE A 788 -2.77 -49.19 11.39
C ILE A 788 -3.18 -50.66 11.21
N LYS A 789 -2.26 -51.44 10.63
CA LYS A 789 -2.29 -52.88 10.33
C LYS A 789 -3.22 -53.32 9.18
N GLN A 790 -2.65 -53.47 7.99
CA GLN A 790 -1.97 -54.71 7.59
C GLN A 790 -0.75 -54.38 6.74
#